data_AF-A0A7S1W9C0-F1
#
_entry.id   AF-A0A7S1W9C0-F1
#
_cell.length_a   1.000
_cell.length_b   1.000
_cell.length_c   1.000
_cell.angle_alpha   90.00
_cell.angle_beta   90.00
_cell.angle_gamma   90.00
#
_symmetry.space_group_name_H-M   'P 1'
#
loop_
_entity.id
_entity.type
_entity.pdbx_description
1 polymer ?
#
loop_
_entity_poly.entity_id
_entity_poly.type
_entity_poly.pdbx_seq_one_letter_code
_entity_poly.pdbx_strand_id
1 'polypeptide(L)'
;DAVRAIDYAVAHGAKILSNSWGGGGSSAALRVAIERAATAGILFVAAAGNSGSNNDETPNFPSNYPSDNVIAVASTTHKGELSSFSSFGATTVDVAAPGSGIFSTIPDQGYKSLSGTSMATPHVAGLAALVWMYRPALEMTQVKDIILSSVEDINCLHGKVASGGRISARKALKAASALEPPRAPVNAPRGLKFKDVNSKVGVLAGTVTIMAAEDEKDVEYYKVYFVSKAGFQLDAVGNVTANGSKLLEVPLPSSMVVPKFAVGFVAVSGNASGEMPARLGVAPNVTVKDYGVPEQQALGAEWRGDEDLRSGIVAGTLVVARAADESSITQYNIHWSDGLGSRGPLLGSVPAAGFLAPICVGKTCPLINSTSKIGWHEFSRVDYGDNELATISFTGPGLLVVTRFDTENYYDTLMVGTAELSGQPRVPVNGKLGAGTTSVKWSSDDSITASGWTFEVTQSEARAEFRVRSGRPLGRGVEVVPAYQGTEMASGIFVELADYDSKMPPSPAFAPTAVRFTDTNGRRGVVAGVATVVPSEAALAHSDVTFYQLNFATADGATVGSGWHLDSNGSSPLSVEIPATGLPPKATQLMARAGNSHGLGEGQAVTDIMDFVEGQTHTMGTSPPLETSGDLFAARRPAPEEEEEAQPWLPARGPKEQRRVVWTATPTSQSSPIVTVGRVRSAITVTGLDPELAATPEARKAFQGAVVTALPSLGEEDVKIARVLAVSTSAVEAEAGAPGVKAQAAVVEFEVDPSQGASTVVLDRIEARIILLSHQGRFAKRFEEALLARIAELGAALPAGASVAVRAPQQLAAAGRHGRQLAASAPEAAVFLSSELRAAWIFRVAASSALLAVLLVAHKLTKHFAYSG
;
A
#
# COMPACT_ATOMS: atom_id res chain seq x y z
N ASP A 1 -10.75 -36.20 -14.37
CA ASP A 1 -10.28 -36.25 -12.97
C ASP A 1 -8.78 -36.18 -12.78
N ALA A 2 -7.97 -37.05 -13.38
CA ALA A 2 -6.51 -37.03 -13.23
C ALA A 2 -5.88 -35.64 -13.47
N VAL A 3 -6.29 -34.95 -14.56
CA VAL A 3 -5.87 -33.56 -14.85
C VAL A 3 -6.20 -32.61 -13.69
N ARG A 4 -7.43 -32.67 -13.16
CA ARG A 4 -7.86 -31.83 -12.03
C ARG A 4 -7.08 -32.14 -10.76
N ALA A 5 -6.75 -33.41 -10.50
CA ALA A 5 -5.97 -33.83 -9.34
C ALA A 5 -4.51 -33.34 -9.43
N ILE A 6 -3.91 -33.38 -10.63
CA ILE A 6 -2.58 -32.81 -10.88
C ILE A 6 -2.60 -31.31 -10.64
N ASP A 7 -3.56 -30.60 -11.22
CA ASP A 7 -3.68 -29.14 -11.07
C ASP A 7 -3.93 -28.74 -9.62
N TYR A 8 -4.74 -29.51 -8.89
CA TYR A 8 -4.94 -29.33 -7.45
C TYR A 8 -3.63 -29.48 -6.69
N ALA A 9 -2.85 -30.54 -6.95
CA ALA A 9 -1.61 -30.77 -6.24
C ALA A 9 -0.53 -29.71 -6.57
N VAL A 10 -0.48 -29.24 -7.82
CA VAL A 10 0.34 -28.09 -8.23
C VAL A 10 -0.03 -26.84 -7.43
N ALA A 11 -1.33 -26.52 -7.35
CA ALA A 11 -1.81 -25.35 -6.62
C ALA A 11 -1.52 -25.39 -5.11
N HIS A 12 -1.35 -26.59 -4.54
CA HIS A 12 -1.04 -26.79 -3.11
C HIS A 12 0.45 -27.02 -2.83
N GLY A 13 1.33 -26.82 -3.82
CA GLY A 13 2.78 -26.89 -3.63
C GLY A 13 3.33 -28.28 -3.33
N ALA A 14 2.65 -29.35 -3.77
CA ALA A 14 3.19 -30.70 -3.67
C ALA A 14 4.49 -30.83 -4.46
N LYS A 15 5.53 -31.48 -3.91
CA LYS A 15 6.78 -31.75 -4.67
C LYS A 15 6.79 -33.09 -5.42
N ILE A 16 5.91 -34.03 -5.03
CA ILE A 16 5.86 -35.39 -5.56
C ILE A 16 4.41 -35.81 -5.76
N LEU A 17 4.10 -36.43 -6.91
CA LEU A 17 2.85 -37.11 -7.19
C LEU A 17 3.10 -38.62 -7.33
N SER A 18 2.37 -39.43 -6.56
CA SER A 18 2.40 -40.89 -6.67
C SER A 18 1.17 -41.38 -7.43
N ASN A 19 1.36 -41.76 -8.69
CA ASN A 19 0.32 -42.06 -9.66
C ASN A 19 0.23 -43.57 -9.89
N SER A 20 -0.37 -44.25 -8.91
CA SER A 20 -0.54 -45.71 -8.90
C SER A 20 -1.74 -46.18 -9.73
N TRP A 21 -1.91 -45.56 -10.89
CA TRP A 21 -3.03 -45.76 -11.83
C TRP A 21 -2.49 -45.69 -13.26
N GLY A 22 -3.22 -46.27 -14.20
CA GLY A 22 -2.87 -46.27 -15.61
C GLY A 22 -3.98 -46.90 -16.44
N GLY A 23 -3.91 -46.69 -17.75
CA GLY A 23 -4.88 -47.21 -18.71
C GLY A 23 -5.40 -46.14 -19.66
N GLY A 24 -6.00 -46.60 -20.77
CA GLY A 24 -6.40 -45.74 -21.88
C GLY A 24 -5.26 -45.40 -22.83
N GLY A 25 -5.56 -44.59 -23.85
CA GLY A 25 -4.57 -44.09 -24.80
C GLY A 25 -3.91 -42.79 -24.35
N SER A 26 -2.98 -42.29 -25.17
CA SER A 26 -2.38 -40.98 -24.95
C SER A 26 -3.43 -39.87 -24.97
N SER A 27 -3.39 -39.00 -23.96
CA SER A 27 -4.18 -37.78 -23.89
C SER A 27 -3.27 -36.54 -23.90
N ALA A 28 -3.52 -35.61 -24.81
CA ALA A 28 -2.80 -34.34 -24.86
C ALA A 28 -3.06 -33.48 -23.61
N ALA A 29 -4.30 -33.47 -23.11
CA ALA A 29 -4.68 -32.73 -21.91
C ALA A 29 -3.93 -33.24 -20.67
N LEU A 30 -3.80 -34.56 -20.53
CA LEU A 30 -3.06 -35.17 -19.44
C LEU A 30 -1.55 -34.90 -19.55
N ARG A 31 -0.98 -34.98 -20.77
CA ARG A 31 0.42 -34.60 -21.01
C ARG A 31 0.70 -33.15 -20.61
N VAL A 32 -0.14 -32.21 -21.04
CA VAL A 32 0.00 -30.78 -20.67
C VAL A 32 -0.12 -30.56 -19.17
N ALA A 33 -0.97 -31.33 -18.47
CA ALA A 33 -1.04 -31.27 -17.01
C ALA A 33 0.25 -31.76 -16.34
N ILE A 34 0.84 -32.86 -16.84
CA ILE A 34 2.12 -33.39 -16.36
C ILE A 34 3.27 -32.42 -16.64
N GLU A 35 3.29 -31.80 -17.81
CA GLU A 35 4.27 -30.76 -18.18
C GLU A 35 4.13 -29.50 -17.31
N ARG A 36 2.92 -29.08 -16.95
CA ARG A 36 2.71 -28.01 -15.96
C ARG A 36 3.26 -28.39 -14.60
N ALA A 37 3.07 -29.64 -14.16
CA ALA A 37 3.69 -30.14 -12.93
C ALA A 37 5.22 -30.15 -13.05
N ALA A 38 5.77 -30.44 -14.23
CA ALA A 38 7.22 -30.38 -14.49
C ALA A 38 7.75 -28.95 -14.33
N THR A 39 7.09 -27.94 -14.93
CA THR A 39 7.45 -26.52 -14.79
C THR A 39 7.37 -26.05 -13.33
N ALA A 40 6.47 -26.62 -12.53
CA ALA A 40 6.37 -26.36 -11.10
C ALA A 40 7.41 -27.13 -10.24
N GLY A 41 8.33 -27.88 -10.86
CA GLY A 41 9.35 -28.66 -10.14
C GLY A 41 8.80 -29.89 -9.41
N ILE A 42 7.69 -30.46 -9.91
CA ILE A 42 7.00 -31.59 -9.27
C ILE A 42 7.35 -32.89 -9.96
N LEU A 43 7.83 -33.87 -9.19
CA LEU A 43 8.13 -35.21 -9.68
C LEU A 43 6.85 -36.04 -9.86
N PHE A 44 6.64 -36.61 -11.05
CA PHE A 44 5.48 -37.41 -11.40
C PHE A 44 5.85 -38.90 -11.45
N VAL A 45 5.65 -39.63 -10.36
CA VAL A 45 5.99 -41.06 -10.30
C VAL A 45 4.78 -41.87 -10.75
N ALA A 46 4.94 -42.72 -11.78
CA ALA A 46 3.85 -43.43 -12.45
C ALA A 46 4.08 -44.95 -12.49
N ALA A 47 3.01 -45.73 -12.33
CA ALA A 47 3.05 -47.19 -12.44
C ALA A 47 3.21 -47.63 -13.91
N ALA A 48 4.13 -48.57 -14.18
CA ALA A 48 4.37 -49.08 -15.54
C ALA A 48 3.24 -49.97 -16.09
N GLY A 49 2.37 -50.50 -15.22
CA GLY A 49 1.27 -51.41 -15.61
C GLY A 49 1.46 -52.84 -15.10
N ASN A 50 0.38 -53.62 -15.11
CA ASN A 50 0.32 -54.97 -14.52
C ASN A 50 -0.04 -56.06 -15.55
N SER A 51 0.26 -55.82 -16.83
CA SER A 51 -0.14 -56.71 -17.94
C SER A 51 0.98 -57.65 -18.39
N GLY A 52 2.17 -57.59 -17.77
CA GLY A 52 3.34 -58.34 -18.21
C GLY A 52 3.83 -57.97 -19.61
N SER A 53 3.45 -56.80 -20.12
CA SER A 53 3.68 -56.35 -21.50
C SER A 53 4.95 -55.50 -21.65
N ASN A 54 5.48 -55.44 -22.87
CA ASN A 54 6.55 -54.52 -23.25
C ASN A 54 5.96 -53.15 -23.63
N ASN A 55 6.22 -52.12 -22.81
CA ASN A 55 5.76 -50.75 -23.00
C ASN A 55 6.47 -50.01 -24.13
N ASP A 56 7.61 -50.50 -24.61
CA ASP A 56 8.26 -49.97 -25.81
C ASP A 56 7.45 -50.34 -27.08
N GLU A 57 6.69 -51.44 -27.03
CA GLU A 57 5.82 -51.91 -28.12
C GLU A 57 4.36 -51.47 -27.90
N THR A 58 3.87 -51.59 -26.68
CA THR A 58 2.49 -51.24 -26.30
C THR A 58 2.48 -50.22 -25.16
N PRO A 59 2.45 -48.92 -25.47
CA PRO A 59 2.58 -47.87 -24.46
C PRO A 59 1.51 -47.93 -23.36
N ASN A 60 1.93 -47.70 -22.12
CA ASN A 60 1.04 -47.53 -20.97
C ASN A 60 1.04 -46.07 -20.51
N PHE A 61 -0.13 -45.42 -20.50
CA PHE A 61 -0.25 -44.05 -19.99
C PHE A 61 -0.78 -44.05 -18.54
N PRO A 62 -0.25 -43.18 -17.67
CA PRO A 62 0.65 -42.04 -17.96
C PRO A 62 2.16 -42.34 -17.96
N SER A 63 2.61 -43.57 -17.69
CA SER A 63 4.05 -43.86 -17.54
C SER A 63 4.87 -43.61 -18.80
N ASN A 64 4.30 -43.79 -19.99
CA ASN A 64 4.97 -43.61 -21.28
C ASN A 64 4.96 -42.15 -21.79
N TYR A 65 4.53 -41.16 -20.99
CA TYR A 65 4.69 -39.77 -21.42
C TYR A 65 6.16 -39.36 -21.40
N PRO A 66 6.69 -38.77 -22.50
CA PRO A 66 8.08 -38.35 -22.59
C PRO A 66 8.29 -36.99 -21.91
N SER A 67 7.90 -36.89 -20.63
CA SER A 67 8.04 -35.67 -19.83
C SER A 67 9.17 -35.85 -18.83
N ASP A 68 10.05 -34.86 -18.71
CA ASP A 68 11.28 -34.95 -17.90
C ASP A 68 11.03 -35.25 -16.43
N ASN A 69 9.87 -34.87 -15.90
CA ASN A 69 9.49 -35.10 -14.52
C ASN A 69 8.84 -36.47 -14.26
N VAL A 70 8.59 -37.30 -15.29
CA VAL A 70 7.97 -38.61 -15.13
C VAL A 70 9.03 -39.64 -14.70
N ILE A 71 8.70 -40.48 -13.72
CA ILE A 71 9.43 -41.73 -13.43
C ILE A 71 8.46 -42.91 -13.56
N ALA A 72 8.65 -43.74 -14.57
CA ALA A 72 7.91 -44.97 -14.81
C ALA A 72 8.49 -46.13 -13.99
N VAL A 73 7.64 -46.81 -13.21
CA VAL A 73 8.06 -47.78 -12.18
C VAL A 73 7.56 -49.19 -12.45
N ALA A 74 8.49 -50.13 -12.63
CA ALA A 74 8.26 -51.57 -12.66
C ALA A 74 8.22 -52.20 -11.25
N SER A 75 7.64 -53.39 -11.14
CA SER A 75 7.50 -54.13 -9.89
C SER A 75 8.50 -55.29 -9.80
N THR A 76 9.15 -55.45 -8.66
CA THR A 76 10.03 -56.60 -8.33
C THR A 76 9.46 -57.45 -7.21
N THR A 77 9.87 -58.72 -7.20
CA THR A 77 9.58 -59.69 -6.14
C THR A 77 10.57 -59.53 -4.97
N HIS A 78 10.32 -60.23 -3.87
CA HIS A 78 11.26 -60.29 -2.74
C HIS A 78 12.63 -60.89 -3.12
N LYS A 79 12.74 -61.60 -4.25
CA LYS A 79 14.00 -62.15 -4.78
C LYS A 79 14.78 -61.17 -5.64
N GLY A 80 14.24 -59.98 -5.89
CA GLY A 80 14.84 -58.99 -6.80
C GLY A 80 14.51 -59.21 -8.27
N GLU A 81 13.76 -60.26 -8.61
CA GLU A 81 13.31 -60.56 -9.96
C GLU A 81 12.18 -59.62 -10.38
N LEU A 82 12.04 -59.35 -11.68
CA LEU A 82 10.85 -58.67 -12.22
C LEU A 82 9.61 -59.50 -11.86
N SER A 83 8.57 -58.84 -11.32
CA SER A 83 7.31 -59.53 -11.00
C SER A 83 6.68 -60.02 -12.30
N SER A 84 6.11 -61.23 -12.31
CA SER A 84 5.56 -61.83 -13.53
C SER A 84 4.45 -60.99 -14.20
N PHE A 85 3.72 -60.20 -13.42
CA PHE A 85 2.70 -59.28 -13.90
C PHE A 85 3.25 -57.91 -14.32
N SER A 86 4.48 -57.54 -13.97
CA SER A 86 4.98 -56.19 -14.21
C SER A 86 5.15 -55.96 -15.70
N SER A 87 4.53 -54.91 -16.22
CA SER A 87 4.94 -54.36 -17.50
C SER A 87 6.37 -53.78 -17.39
N PHE A 88 7.09 -53.75 -18.50
CA PHE A 88 8.51 -53.40 -18.60
C PHE A 88 8.79 -52.67 -19.92
N GLY A 89 9.93 -52.02 -20.06
CA GLY A 89 10.33 -51.32 -21.28
C GLY A 89 11.76 -50.82 -21.16
N ALA A 90 12.62 -51.12 -22.13
CA ALA A 90 14.03 -50.78 -22.07
C ALA A 90 14.24 -49.25 -22.14
N THR A 91 13.35 -48.54 -22.83
CA THR A 91 13.42 -47.07 -22.96
C THR A 91 12.24 -46.35 -22.33
N THR A 92 11.12 -47.04 -22.10
CA THR A 92 9.87 -46.43 -21.60
C THR A 92 9.56 -46.70 -20.13
N VAL A 93 10.37 -47.52 -19.45
CA VAL A 93 10.26 -47.75 -17.99
C VAL A 93 11.59 -47.46 -17.33
N ASP A 94 11.62 -46.52 -16.39
CA ASP A 94 12.88 -45.99 -15.86
C ASP A 94 13.54 -46.91 -14.83
N VAL A 95 12.77 -47.41 -13.86
CA VAL A 95 13.33 -48.10 -12.69
C VAL A 95 12.37 -49.14 -12.12
N ALA A 96 12.89 -50.12 -11.38
CA ALA A 96 12.08 -51.06 -10.63
C ALA A 96 12.04 -50.77 -9.12
N ALA A 97 10.96 -51.17 -8.45
CA ALA A 97 10.84 -51.12 -6.99
C ALA A 97 10.07 -52.34 -6.46
N PRO A 98 10.16 -52.67 -5.15
CA PRO A 98 9.39 -53.76 -4.56
C PRO A 98 7.88 -53.56 -4.76
N GLY A 99 7.21 -54.53 -5.38
CA GLY A 99 5.78 -54.42 -5.67
C GLY A 99 5.00 -55.73 -5.55
N SER A 100 5.64 -56.87 -5.24
CA SER A 100 4.93 -58.13 -4.96
C SER A 100 4.83 -58.40 -3.45
N GLY A 101 3.61 -58.63 -2.95
CA GLY A 101 3.37 -59.00 -1.56
C GLY A 101 3.63 -57.87 -0.55
N ILE A 102 3.42 -56.62 -0.96
CA ILE A 102 3.69 -55.44 -0.15
C ILE A 102 2.60 -55.26 0.90
N PHE A 103 2.99 -55.32 2.17
CA PHE A 103 2.12 -55.10 3.31
C PHE A 103 1.94 -53.59 3.55
N SER A 104 0.69 -53.12 3.54
CA SER A 104 0.36 -51.71 3.80
C SER A 104 -1.01 -51.55 4.42
N THR A 105 -1.32 -50.32 4.84
CA THR A 105 -2.60 -49.92 5.43
C THR A 105 -3.73 -49.96 4.40
N ILE A 106 -4.91 -50.36 4.86
CA ILE A 106 -6.19 -50.21 4.14
C ILE A 106 -7.17 -49.44 5.05
N PRO A 107 -8.34 -49.00 4.55
CA PRO A 107 -9.36 -48.37 5.40
C PRO A 107 -9.72 -49.20 6.65
N ASP A 108 -10.38 -48.56 7.61
CA ASP A 108 -10.88 -49.19 8.84
C ASP A 108 -9.80 -49.81 9.74
N GLN A 109 -8.64 -49.14 9.85
CA GLN A 109 -7.49 -49.57 10.66
C GLN A 109 -6.92 -50.95 10.25
N GLY A 110 -7.18 -51.39 9.03
CA GLY A 110 -6.72 -52.67 8.53
C GLY A 110 -5.34 -52.62 7.88
N TYR A 111 -4.76 -53.80 7.68
CA TYR A 111 -3.55 -54.00 6.89
C TYR A 111 -3.72 -55.19 5.95
N LYS A 112 -3.13 -55.10 4.75
CA LYS A 112 -3.19 -56.16 3.76
C LYS A 112 -1.93 -56.18 2.89
N SER A 113 -1.53 -57.38 2.49
CA SER A 113 -0.52 -57.57 1.44
C SER A 113 -1.16 -57.52 0.06
N LEU A 114 -0.68 -56.62 -0.80
CA LEU A 114 -1.11 -56.47 -2.18
C LEU A 114 0.08 -56.55 -3.14
N SER A 115 -0.20 -56.81 -4.41
CA SER A 115 0.81 -56.91 -5.47
C SER A 115 0.43 -56.05 -6.67
N GLY A 116 1.41 -55.32 -7.22
CA GLY A 116 1.23 -54.48 -8.39
C GLY A 116 2.35 -53.45 -8.56
N THR A 117 2.50 -52.91 -9.77
CA THR A 117 3.29 -51.69 -10.01
C THR A 117 2.74 -50.51 -9.21
N SER A 118 1.42 -50.49 -8.93
CA SER A 118 0.79 -49.61 -7.95
C SER A 118 1.39 -49.69 -6.54
N MET A 119 2.01 -50.80 -6.15
CA MET A 119 2.70 -50.94 -4.87
C MET A 119 4.19 -50.56 -4.99
N ALA A 120 4.77 -50.66 -6.18
CA ALA A 120 6.13 -50.25 -6.47
C ALA A 120 6.27 -48.71 -6.55
N THR A 121 5.34 -48.03 -7.23
CA THR A 121 5.28 -46.57 -7.40
C THR A 121 5.43 -45.78 -6.09
N PRO A 122 4.70 -46.07 -4.99
CA PRO A 122 4.85 -45.33 -3.73
C PRO A 122 6.21 -45.55 -3.05
N HIS A 123 6.92 -46.65 -3.28
CA HIS A 123 8.28 -46.81 -2.77
C HIS A 123 9.26 -45.82 -3.44
N VAL A 124 9.11 -45.58 -4.75
CA VAL A 124 9.91 -44.59 -5.48
C VAL A 124 9.56 -43.17 -5.05
N ALA A 125 8.26 -42.87 -4.89
CA ALA A 125 7.81 -41.58 -4.36
C ALA A 125 8.34 -41.34 -2.94
N GLY A 126 8.30 -42.36 -2.07
CA GLY A 126 8.89 -42.29 -0.73
C GLY A 126 10.40 -42.08 -0.75
N LEU A 127 11.12 -42.70 -1.69
CA LEU A 127 12.55 -42.46 -1.87
C LEU A 127 12.85 -41.01 -2.31
N ALA A 128 12.09 -40.46 -3.26
CA ALA A 128 12.21 -39.07 -3.66
C ALA A 128 11.99 -38.12 -2.47
N ALA A 129 10.98 -38.39 -1.64
CA ALA A 129 10.71 -37.62 -0.43
C ALA A 129 11.90 -37.70 0.55
N LEU A 130 12.47 -38.89 0.75
CA LEU A 130 13.62 -39.10 1.62
C LEU A 130 14.87 -38.33 1.14
N VAL A 131 15.14 -38.32 -0.17
CA VAL A 131 16.24 -37.54 -0.76
C VAL A 131 16.03 -36.04 -0.54
N TRP A 132 14.82 -35.51 -0.79
CA TRP A 132 14.52 -34.11 -0.55
C TRP A 132 14.53 -33.72 0.92
N MET A 133 14.11 -34.60 1.84
CA MET A 133 14.23 -34.36 3.28
C MET A 133 15.70 -34.24 3.69
N TYR A 134 16.58 -35.03 3.08
CA TYR A 134 18.02 -34.99 3.35
C TYR A 134 18.70 -33.77 2.71
N ARG A 135 18.28 -33.36 1.50
CA ARG A 135 18.80 -32.20 0.77
C ARG A 135 17.65 -31.37 0.14
N PRO A 136 17.05 -30.43 0.89
CA PRO A 136 15.84 -29.71 0.46
C PRO A 136 16.00 -28.78 -0.76
N ALA A 137 17.24 -28.37 -1.05
CA ALA A 137 17.59 -27.45 -2.13
C ALA A 137 17.85 -28.13 -3.47
N LEU A 138 17.73 -29.46 -3.56
CA LEU A 138 17.86 -30.16 -4.84
C LEU A 138 16.68 -29.84 -5.76
N GLU A 139 16.99 -29.62 -7.03
CA GLU A 139 15.99 -29.51 -8.10
C GLU A 139 15.35 -30.86 -8.40
N MET A 140 14.13 -30.85 -8.95
CA MET A 140 13.38 -32.07 -9.28
C MET A 140 14.16 -33.02 -10.20
N THR A 141 14.85 -32.48 -11.21
CA THR A 141 15.69 -33.24 -12.13
C THR A 141 16.84 -33.91 -11.40
N GLN A 142 17.52 -33.21 -10.48
CA GLN A 142 18.59 -33.77 -9.66
C GLN A 142 18.10 -34.92 -8.78
N VAL A 143 16.90 -34.80 -8.20
CA VAL A 143 16.30 -35.90 -7.41
C VAL A 143 15.98 -37.11 -8.29
N LYS A 144 15.42 -36.89 -9.49
CA LYS A 144 15.20 -37.96 -10.47
C LYS A 144 16.51 -38.65 -10.84
N ASP A 145 17.54 -37.89 -11.18
CA ASP A 145 18.85 -38.42 -11.59
C ASP A 145 19.52 -39.22 -10.47
N ILE A 146 19.44 -38.74 -9.22
CA ILE A 146 19.91 -39.48 -8.05
C ILE A 146 19.20 -40.83 -7.96
N ILE A 147 17.88 -40.87 -8.10
CA ILE A 147 17.11 -42.12 -8.01
C ILE A 147 17.53 -43.11 -9.10
N LEU A 148 17.65 -42.64 -10.35
CA LEU A 148 17.94 -43.50 -11.50
C LEU A 148 19.40 -43.96 -11.57
N SER A 149 20.35 -43.14 -11.13
CA SER A 149 21.79 -43.47 -11.14
C SER A 149 22.24 -44.29 -9.93
N SER A 150 21.43 -44.35 -8.86
CA SER A 150 21.81 -44.99 -7.59
C SER A 150 21.10 -46.32 -7.33
N VAL A 151 20.66 -47.00 -8.38
CA VAL A 151 19.97 -48.28 -8.27
C VAL A 151 20.87 -49.40 -7.72
N GLU A 152 20.24 -50.41 -7.14
CA GLU A 152 20.84 -51.73 -7.01
C GLU A 152 20.77 -52.40 -8.38
N ASP A 153 21.94 -52.69 -8.94
CA ASP A 153 22.06 -53.33 -10.23
C ASP A 153 21.67 -54.81 -10.12
N ILE A 154 20.75 -55.26 -10.98
CA ILE A 154 20.23 -56.62 -10.97
C ILE A 154 20.16 -57.12 -12.39
N ASN A 155 20.98 -58.12 -12.73
CA ASN A 155 21.12 -58.64 -14.10
C ASN A 155 19.79 -58.96 -14.81
N CYS A 156 18.77 -59.46 -14.11
CA CYS A 156 17.48 -59.79 -14.72
C CYS A 156 16.63 -58.57 -15.13
N LEU A 157 17.03 -57.36 -14.72
CA LEU A 157 16.37 -56.09 -15.07
C LEU A 157 17.07 -55.38 -16.24
N HIS A 158 18.25 -55.85 -16.68
CA HIS A 158 18.93 -55.34 -17.86
C HIS A 158 18.07 -55.53 -19.11
N GLY A 159 17.88 -54.45 -19.87
CA GLY A 159 17.00 -54.45 -21.05
C GLY A 159 15.50 -54.57 -20.72
N LYS A 160 15.12 -54.48 -19.44
CA LYS A 160 13.72 -54.45 -18.99
C LYS A 160 13.31 -53.11 -18.38
N VAL A 161 14.26 -52.38 -17.81
CA VAL A 161 14.10 -50.98 -17.37
C VAL A 161 15.36 -50.20 -17.74
N ALA A 162 15.23 -48.90 -17.99
CA ALA A 162 16.32 -48.05 -18.48
C ALA A 162 17.52 -47.98 -17.53
N SER A 163 17.27 -47.91 -16.20
CA SER A 163 18.33 -47.94 -15.19
C SER A 163 18.98 -49.31 -15.00
N GLY A 164 18.40 -50.39 -15.55
CA GLY A 164 18.85 -51.77 -15.33
C GLY A 164 18.72 -52.28 -13.90
N GLY A 165 18.06 -51.54 -13.00
CA GLY A 165 18.12 -51.84 -11.57
C GLY A 165 16.87 -51.50 -10.75
N ARG A 166 16.95 -51.85 -9.47
CA ARG A 166 15.91 -51.60 -8.46
C ARG A 166 16.34 -50.45 -7.55
N ILE A 167 15.41 -49.58 -7.13
CA ILE A 167 15.74 -48.47 -6.22
C ILE A 167 16.47 -48.90 -4.93
N SER A 168 17.39 -48.05 -4.44
CA SER A 168 18.17 -48.28 -3.22
C SER A 168 18.29 -47.00 -2.40
N ALA A 169 17.60 -46.94 -1.26
CA ALA A 169 17.61 -45.75 -0.40
C ALA A 169 19.02 -45.37 0.10
N ARG A 170 19.83 -46.36 0.46
CA ARG A 170 21.21 -46.15 0.92
C ARG A 170 22.08 -45.53 -0.17
N LYS A 171 22.04 -46.06 -1.39
CA LYS A 171 22.85 -45.54 -2.51
C LYS A 171 22.37 -44.15 -2.93
N ALA A 172 21.05 -43.90 -2.95
CA ALA A 172 20.47 -42.60 -3.25
C ALA A 172 20.91 -41.52 -2.25
N LEU A 173 20.88 -41.79 -0.95
CA LEU A 173 21.36 -40.85 0.06
C LEU A 173 22.88 -40.58 -0.03
N LYS A 174 23.67 -41.61 -0.38
CA LYS A 174 25.11 -41.43 -0.64
C LYS A 174 25.35 -40.55 -1.87
N ALA A 175 24.63 -40.77 -2.97
CA ALA A 175 24.71 -39.95 -4.16
C ALA A 175 24.27 -38.50 -3.88
N ALA A 176 23.17 -38.31 -3.14
CA ALA A 176 22.70 -36.99 -2.72
C ALA A 176 23.73 -36.23 -1.85
N SER A 177 24.52 -36.94 -1.04
CA SER A 177 25.59 -36.33 -0.23
C SER A 177 26.79 -35.86 -1.03
N ALA A 178 27.05 -36.49 -2.19
CA ALA A 178 28.19 -36.20 -3.04
C ALA A 178 27.95 -35.03 -4.02
N LEU A 179 26.69 -34.58 -4.17
CA LEU A 179 26.36 -33.40 -4.97
C LEU A 179 26.65 -32.13 -4.17
N GLU A 180 27.60 -31.32 -4.65
CA GLU A 180 27.75 -29.95 -4.18
C GLU A 180 26.47 -29.17 -4.50
N PRO A 181 25.92 -28.39 -3.56
CA PRO A 181 24.70 -27.64 -3.84
C PRO A 181 25.00 -26.57 -4.91
N PRO A 182 24.11 -26.37 -5.90
CA PRO A 182 24.16 -25.18 -6.75
C PRO A 182 24.13 -23.95 -5.85
N ARG A 183 25.20 -23.15 -5.90
CA ARG A 183 25.37 -21.97 -5.04
C ARG A 183 25.27 -20.73 -5.91
N ALA A 184 24.50 -19.75 -5.44
CA ALA A 184 24.57 -18.41 -5.98
C ALA A 184 26.04 -17.91 -5.97
N PRO A 185 26.42 -17.03 -6.92
CA PRO A 185 27.80 -16.61 -7.04
C PRO A 185 28.33 -16.01 -5.73
N VAL A 186 29.58 -16.30 -5.39
CA VAL A 186 30.21 -15.74 -4.17
C VAL A 186 30.97 -14.46 -4.45
N ASN A 187 31.36 -14.23 -5.70
CA ASN A 187 32.12 -13.06 -6.11
C ASN A 187 31.19 -11.90 -6.45
N ALA A 188 31.20 -10.87 -5.59
CA ALA A 188 30.45 -9.64 -5.80
C ALA A 188 31.11 -8.75 -6.87
N PRO A 189 30.34 -7.88 -7.56
CA PRO A 189 30.94 -6.81 -8.34
C PRO A 189 31.79 -5.91 -7.42
N ARG A 190 32.87 -5.34 -7.96
CA ARG A 190 33.84 -4.55 -7.18
C ARG A 190 33.38 -3.12 -6.90
N GLY A 191 32.38 -2.64 -7.62
CA GLY A 191 31.94 -1.25 -7.52
C GLY A 191 30.77 -0.93 -8.42
N LEU A 192 30.10 0.19 -8.11
CA LEU A 192 28.96 0.70 -8.85
C LEU A 192 29.09 2.21 -8.98
N LYS A 193 28.79 2.75 -10.17
CA LYS A 193 28.75 4.20 -10.43
C LYS A 193 27.47 4.54 -11.17
N PHE A 194 26.91 5.69 -10.85
CA PHE A 194 25.75 6.26 -11.54
C PHE A 194 25.87 7.78 -11.56
N LYS A 195 25.46 8.39 -12.66
CA LYS A 195 25.29 9.83 -12.80
C LYS A 195 23.95 10.08 -13.47
N ASP A 196 23.09 10.82 -12.79
CA ASP A 196 21.83 11.26 -13.38
C ASP A 196 22.09 12.33 -14.45
N VAL A 197 21.44 12.18 -15.58
CA VAL A 197 21.47 13.16 -16.69
C VAL A 197 20.12 13.85 -16.89
N ASN A 198 19.10 13.50 -16.10
CA ASN A 198 17.83 14.19 -16.07
C ASN A 198 17.87 15.33 -15.04
N SER A 199 17.26 16.47 -15.38
CA SER A 199 17.16 17.63 -14.50
C SER A 199 15.82 17.73 -13.76
N LYS A 200 14.93 16.74 -13.91
CA LYS A 200 13.61 16.69 -13.28
C LYS A 200 13.64 15.88 -11.98
N VAL A 201 13.21 16.49 -10.88
CA VAL A 201 13.13 15.82 -9.57
C VAL A 201 12.16 14.63 -9.65
N GLY A 202 12.56 13.51 -9.08
CA GLY A 202 11.85 12.23 -9.03
C GLY A 202 12.05 11.33 -10.25
N VAL A 203 12.82 11.76 -11.25
CA VAL A 203 13.00 11.04 -12.52
C VAL A 203 14.47 10.89 -12.85
N LEU A 204 14.94 9.65 -12.95
CA LEU A 204 16.31 9.34 -13.34
C LEU A 204 16.44 9.09 -14.84
N ALA A 205 17.58 9.48 -15.41
CA ALA A 205 18.05 8.99 -16.69
C ALA A 205 19.58 8.81 -16.65
N GLY A 206 20.13 8.04 -17.59
CA GLY A 206 21.58 7.86 -17.75
C GLY A 206 21.99 6.38 -17.79
N THR A 207 23.20 6.10 -17.32
CA THR A 207 23.78 4.75 -17.34
C THR A 207 24.34 4.39 -15.98
N VAL A 208 24.05 3.18 -15.52
CA VAL A 208 24.69 2.59 -14.33
C VAL A 208 25.89 1.78 -14.80
N THR A 209 27.08 2.12 -14.31
CA THR A 209 28.33 1.40 -14.62
C THR A 209 28.70 0.47 -13.48
N ILE A 210 28.76 -0.82 -13.78
CA ILE A 210 29.18 -1.90 -12.88
C ILE A 210 30.67 -2.16 -13.09
N MET A 211 31.45 -2.18 -12.00
CA MET A 211 32.80 -2.72 -12.03
C MET A 211 32.71 -4.22 -11.75
N ALA A 212 32.98 -5.03 -12.77
CA ALA A 212 32.86 -6.49 -12.71
C ALA A 212 33.67 -7.09 -11.56
N ALA A 213 33.25 -8.28 -11.11
CA ALA A 213 33.96 -9.10 -10.12
C ALA A 213 35.40 -9.39 -10.59
N GLU A 214 36.28 -9.68 -9.63
CA GLU A 214 37.68 -10.05 -9.95
C GLU A 214 37.78 -11.42 -10.64
N ASP A 215 36.90 -12.35 -10.24
CA ASP A 215 36.73 -13.66 -10.86
C ASP A 215 35.25 -13.84 -11.25
N GLU A 216 34.98 -14.12 -12.52
CA GLU A 216 33.63 -14.35 -13.07
C GLU A 216 33.33 -15.83 -13.35
N LYS A 217 34.18 -16.77 -12.91
CA LYS A 217 33.97 -18.22 -13.18
C LYS A 217 32.60 -18.74 -12.75
N ASP A 218 32.02 -18.17 -11.70
CA ASP A 218 30.71 -18.53 -11.16
C ASP A 218 29.62 -17.48 -11.45
N VAL A 219 29.92 -16.44 -12.23
CA VAL A 219 29.03 -15.30 -12.54
C VAL A 219 28.61 -15.34 -14.01
N GLU A 220 27.31 -15.44 -14.28
CA GLU A 220 26.78 -15.42 -15.65
C GLU A 220 26.22 -14.04 -16.03
N TYR A 221 25.67 -13.31 -15.06
CA TYR A 221 25.14 -11.97 -15.27
C TYR A 221 25.27 -11.11 -14.02
N TYR A 222 25.21 -9.79 -14.23
CA TYR A 222 25.00 -8.81 -13.17
C TYR A 222 23.61 -8.21 -13.29
N LYS A 223 22.99 -7.92 -12.15
CA LYS A 223 21.69 -7.26 -12.09
C LYS A 223 21.72 -6.12 -11.10
N VAL A 224 21.08 -5.02 -11.48
CA VAL A 224 20.98 -3.80 -10.68
C VAL A 224 19.58 -3.69 -10.11
N TYR A 225 19.49 -3.39 -8.81
CA TYR A 225 18.24 -3.17 -8.08
C TYR A 225 18.24 -1.80 -7.42
N PHE A 226 17.06 -1.22 -7.25
CA PHE A 226 16.86 -0.17 -6.27
C PHE A 226 17.03 -0.74 -4.85
N VAL A 227 17.57 0.07 -3.93
CA VAL A 227 17.75 -0.31 -2.53
C VAL A 227 17.18 0.76 -1.60
N SER A 228 16.54 0.34 -0.51
CA SER A 228 16.03 1.24 0.53
C SER A 228 17.11 1.65 1.54
N LYS A 229 16.84 2.68 2.35
CA LYS A 229 17.74 3.11 3.45
C LYS A 229 18.07 1.99 4.43
N ALA A 230 17.12 1.07 4.65
CA ALA A 230 17.30 -0.10 5.51
C ALA A 230 18.02 -1.27 4.82
N GLY A 231 18.43 -1.11 3.56
CA GLY A 231 19.16 -2.13 2.80
C GLY A 231 18.30 -3.21 2.16
N PHE A 232 16.98 -3.04 2.12
CA PHE A 232 16.08 -3.94 1.38
C PHE A 232 16.15 -3.69 -0.12
N GLN A 233 16.25 -4.78 -0.88
CA GLN A 233 16.07 -4.82 -2.33
C GLN A 233 14.65 -4.41 -2.72
N LEU A 234 14.54 -3.53 -3.71
CA LEU A 234 13.29 -3.05 -4.31
C LEU A 234 13.22 -3.52 -5.78
N ASP A 235 12.67 -2.69 -6.66
CA ASP A 235 12.47 -3.02 -8.07
C ASP A 235 13.80 -3.22 -8.82
N ALA A 236 13.77 -4.12 -9.81
CA ALA A 236 14.88 -4.34 -10.72
C ALA A 236 15.00 -3.19 -11.72
N VAL A 237 16.23 -2.75 -11.95
CA VAL A 237 16.56 -1.63 -12.85
C VAL A 237 16.91 -2.17 -14.23
N GLY A 238 17.76 -3.20 -14.26
CA GLY A 238 18.25 -3.83 -15.48
C GLY A 238 19.32 -4.88 -15.18
N ASN A 239 19.72 -5.63 -16.20
CA ASN A 239 20.77 -6.63 -16.13
C ASN A 239 21.75 -6.53 -17.31
N VAL A 240 22.90 -7.16 -17.16
CA VAL A 240 23.92 -7.27 -18.20
C VAL A 240 24.67 -8.60 -18.05
N THR A 241 24.91 -9.30 -19.15
CA THR A 241 25.63 -10.58 -19.16
C THR A 241 27.11 -10.36 -18.81
N ALA A 242 27.67 -11.25 -17.98
CA ALA A 242 29.10 -11.27 -17.72
C ALA A 242 29.85 -11.69 -19.00
N ASN A 243 30.89 -10.95 -19.36
CA ASN A 243 31.63 -11.16 -20.62
C ASN A 243 33.15 -10.96 -20.46
N GLY A 244 33.68 -10.92 -19.24
CA GLY A 244 35.09 -10.65 -18.94
C GLY A 244 35.49 -9.17 -19.00
N SER A 245 34.57 -8.25 -19.32
CA SER A 245 34.88 -6.81 -19.32
C SER A 245 35.03 -6.27 -17.90
N LYS A 246 36.01 -5.40 -17.68
CA LYS A 246 36.23 -4.76 -16.36
C LYS A 246 35.11 -3.79 -15.95
N LEU A 247 34.43 -3.21 -16.94
CA LEU A 247 33.34 -2.26 -16.77
C LEU A 247 32.17 -2.70 -17.66
N LEU A 248 30.98 -2.76 -17.08
CA LEU A 248 29.74 -3.13 -17.74
C LEU A 248 28.72 -2.01 -17.56
N GLU A 249 27.91 -1.75 -18.58
CA GLU A 249 26.96 -0.65 -18.58
C GLU A 249 25.52 -1.17 -18.63
N VAL A 250 24.67 -0.63 -17.76
CA VAL A 250 23.23 -0.88 -17.73
C VAL A 250 22.53 0.46 -18.03
N PRO A 251 22.02 0.68 -19.25
CA PRO A 251 21.34 1.92 -19.61
C PRO A 251 19.99 2.00 -18.89
N LEU A 252 19.67 3.18 -18.35
CA LEU A 252 18.36 3.48 -17.79
C LEU A 252 17.41 3.97 -18.88
N PRO A 253 16.09 3.73 -18.75
CA PRO A 253 15.08 4.42 -19.54
C PRO A 253 15.23 5.95 -19.42
N SER A 254 14.79 6.68 -20.45
CA SER A 254 14.86 8.15 -20.50
C SER A 254 14.03 8.87 -19.43
N SER A 255 13.09 8.17 -18.78
CA SER A 255 12.24 8.70 -17.72
C SER A 255 11.91 7.60 -16.71
N MET A 256 12.91 7.17 -15.94
CA MET A 256 12.72 6.16 -14.90
C MET A 256 12.27 6.82 -13.59
N VAL A 257 11.07 6.48 -13.12
CA VAL A 257 10.56 6.99 -11.83
C VAL A 257 11.26 6.29 -10.68
N VAL A 258 11.72 7.06 -9.69
CA VAL A 258 12.35 6.50 -8.48
C VAL A 258 11.28 5.85 -7.59
N PRO A 259 11.38 4.56 -7.24
CA PRO A 259 10.44 3.92 -6.34
C PRO A 259 10.44 4.58 -4.95
N LYS A 260 9.27 4.61 -4.31
CA LYS A 260 9.13 5.12 -2.94
C LYS A 260 10.10 4.37 -2.02
N PHE A 261 10.82 5.11 -1.17
CA PHE A 261 11.83 4.62 -0.23
C PHE A 261 13.18 4.19 -0.83
N ALA A 262 13.36 4.25 -2.16
CA ALA A 262 14.68 4.02 -2.75
C ALA A 262 15.65 5.13 -2.36
N VAL A 263 16.87 4.75 -1.99
CA VAL A 263 17.98 5.68 -1.70
C VAL A 263 19.17 5.50 -2.62
N GLY A 264 19.17 4.45 -3.43
CA GLY A 264 20.31 4.10 -4.26
C GLY A 264 20.09 2.89 -5.14
N PHE A 265 21.16 2.50 -5.83
CA PHE A 265 21.28 1.24 -6.55
C PHE A 265 22.21 0.28 -5.83
N VAL A 266 21.96 -1.02 -6.00
CA VAL A 266 22.85 -2.11 -5.61
C VAL A 266 23.02 -3.06 -6.80
N ALA A 267 24.23 -3.56 -7.03
CA ALA A 267 24.51 -4.51 -8.11
C ALA A 267 24.89 -5.88 -7.53
N VAL A 268 24.26 -6.94 -8.03
CA VAL A 268 24.51 -8.34 -7.62
C VAL A 268 24.98 -9.19 -8.78
N SER A 269 25.77 -10.21 -8.44
CA SER A 269 26.12 -11.30 -9.35
C SER A 269 25.05 -12.39 -9.32
N GLY A 270 24.72 -12.95 -10.48
CA GLY A 270 23.78 -14.07 -10.61
C GLY A 270 24.26 -15.14 -11.59
N ASN A 271 23.75 -16.35 -11.40
CA ASN A 271 23.88 -17.49 -12.31
C ASN A 271 22.57 -18.30 -12.32
N ALA A 272 22.54 -19.41 -13.06
CA ALA A 272 21.39 -20.32 -13.12
C ALA A 272 20.90 -20.84 -11.74
N SER A 273 21.74 -20.80 -10.70
CA SER A 273 21.42 -21.22 -9.33
C SER A 273 20.83 -20.11 -8.45
N GLY A 274 20.78 -18.86 -8.95
CA GLY A 274 20.24 -17.71 -8.26
C GLY A 274 21.22 -16.54 -8.14
N GLU A 275 20.82 -15.54 -7.36
CA GLU A 275 21.58 -14.29 -7.16
C GLU A 275 22.17 -14.24 -5.76
N MET A 276 23.34 -13.61 -5.64
CA MET A 276 23.88 -13.27 -4.33
C MET A 276 22.95 -12.26 -3.60
N PRO A 277 22.98 -12.16 -2.26
CA PRO A 277 22.10 -11.24 -1.54
C PRO A 277 22.32 -9.76 -1.92
N ALA A 278 21.27 -9.08 -2.40
CA ALA A 278 21.28 -7.65 -2.72
C ALA A 278 21.13 -6.77 -1.46
N ARG A 279 22.13 -6.81 -0.57
CA ARG A 279 22.12 -6.04 0.70
C ARG A 279 23.31 -5.09 0.79
N LEU A 280 23.08 -3.94 1.43
CA LEU A 280 24.13 -2.98 1.77
C LEU A 280 25.21 -3.67 2.63
N GLY A 281 26.49 -3.51 2.25
CA GLY A 281 27.64 -4.14 2.90
C GLY A 281 28.03 -5.52 2.35
N VAL A 282 27.18 -6.15 1.53
CA VAL A 282 27.48 -7.41 0.83
C VAL A 282 27.73 -7.16 -0.65
N ALA A 283 26.93 -6.28 -1.26
CA ALA A 283 27.04 -5.89 -2.65
C ALA A 283 27.40 -4.40 -2.78
N PRO A 284 28.14 -3.99 -3.83
CA PRO A 284 28.47 -2.58 -4.05
C PRO A 284 27.19 -1.80 -4.31
N ASN A 285 27.13 -0.60 -3.76
CA ASN A 285 26.00 0.30 -3.92
C ASN A 285 26.48 1.69 -4.34
N VAL A 286 25.55 2.46 -4.90
CA VAL A 286 25.72 3.89 -5.16
C VAL A 286 24.44 4.61 -4.74
N THR A 287 24.59 5.67 -3.93
CA THR A 287 23.46 6.54 -3.59
C THR A 287 22.97 7.23 -4.86
N VAL A 288 21.67 7.17 -5.10
CA VAL A 288 21.04 7.95 -6.16
C VAL A 288 20.95 9.37 -5.65
N LYS A 289 21.72 10.26 -6.25
CA LYS A 289 21.55 11.70 -6.11
C LYS A 289 20.80 12.18 -7.34
N ASP A 290 19.52 12.41 -7.16
CA ASP A 290 18.66 13.07 -8.13
C ASP A 290 18.98 14.56 -8.08
N TYR A 291 19.53 15.09 -9.18
CA TYR A 291 19.98 16.48 -9.29
C TYR A 291 18.89 17.37 -9.91
N GLY A 292 17.62 17.08 -9.65
CA GLY A 292 16.54 17.91 -10.13
C GLY A 292 16.51 19.32 -9.53
N VAL A 293 15.91 20.25 -10.27
CA VAL A 293 15.57 21.61 -9.81
C VAL A 293 14.13 21.60 -9.30
N PRO A 294 13.80 22.24 -8.16
CA PRO A 294 12.42 22.31 -7.69
C PRO A 294 11.43 22.81 -8.74
N GLU A 295 10.23 22.22 -8.77
CA GLU A 295 9.19 22.55 -9.75
C GLU A 295 8.31 23.74 -9.32
N GLN A 296 8.27 24.05 -8.01
CA GLN A 296 7.38 25.05 -7.43
C GLN A 296 8.16 26.15 -6.74
N GLN A 297 7.72 27.40 -6.95
CA GLN A 297 8.23 28.57 -6.24
C GLN A 297 7.56 28.71 -4.86
N ALA A 298 8.22 29.39 -3.92
CA ALA A 298 7.55 29.90 -2.72
C ALA A 298 6.35 30.78 -3.12
N LEU A 299 5.26 30.77 -2.33
CA LEU A 299 4.08 31.59 -2.64
C LEU A 299 4.29 33.08 -2.30
N GLY A 300 5.26 33.38 -1.43
CA GLY A 300 5.54 34.73 -0.96
C GLY A 300 6.68 34.74 0.06
N ALA A 301 7.22 35.93 0.32
CA ALA A 301 8.09 36.17 1.46
C ALA A 301 7.89 37.62 1.94
N GLU A 302 7.95 37.83 3.25
CA GLU A 302 7.60 39.08 3.90
C GLU A 302 8.58 39.39 5.03
N TRP A 303 9.09 40.62 5.08
CA TRP A 303 9.93 41.10 6.17
C TRP A 303 9.06 41.74 7.25
N ARG A 304 9.17 41.29 8.51
CA ARG A 304 8.40 41.85 9.65
C ARG A 304 8.93 43.17 10.19
N GLY A 305 9.98 43.72 9.59
CA GLY A 305 10.63 44.94 10.06
C GLY A 305 11.93 44.66 10.80
N ASP A 306 12.70 45.72 10.96
CA ASP A 306 13.99 45.70 11.64
C ASP A 306 13.81 45.72 13.17
N GLU A 307 14.48 44.80 13.85
CA GLU A 307 14.56 44.67 15.30
C GLU A 307 15.85 45.32 15.85
N ASP A 308 16.83 45.68 15.00
CA ASP A 308 18.05 46.37 15.41
C ASP A 308 17.90 47.88 15.21
N LEU A 309 18.29 48.65 16.22
CA LEU A 309 18.11 50.11 16.24
C LEU A 309 19.36 50.86 15.78
N ARG A 310 20.43 50.15 15.44
CA ARG A 310 21.69 50.76 14.99
C ARG A 310 21.62 50.97 13.49
N SER A 311 21.60 52.23 13.07
CA SER A 311 21.64 52.62 11.66
C SER A 311 22.72 51.84 10.88
N GLY A 312 22.30 51.24 9.75
CA GLY A 312 23.13 50.44 8.88
C GLY A 312 23.23 48.97 9.28
N ILE A 313 22.50 48.51 10.29
CA ILE A 313 22.48 47.13 10.77
C ILE A 313 21.04 46.65 10.79
N VAL A 314 20.77 45.53 10.13
CA VAL A 314 19.44 44.91 10.12
C VAL A 314 19.43 43.64 10.97
N ALA A 315 18.38 43.45 11.76
CA ALA A 315 18.02 42.20 12.42
C ALA A 315 16.51 42.01 12.37
N GLY A 316 16.01 40.78 12.41
CA GLY A 316 14.55 40.60 12.46
C GLY A 316 14.10 39.30 11.85
N THR A 317 12.81 39.24 11.54
CA THR A 317 12.14 38.00 11.13
C THR A 317 11.63 38.09 9.70
N LEU A 318 12.15 37.21 8.84
CA LEU A 318 11.64 36.97 7.50
C LEU A 318 10.63 35.83 7.56
N VAL A 319 9.42 36.07 7.07
CA VAL A 319 8.36 35.07 6.97
C VAL A 319 8.29 34.57 5.53
N VAL A 320 8.55 33.29 5.32
CA VAL A 320 8.43 32.62 4.02
C VAL A 320 7.07 31.94 3.93
N ALA A 321 6.25 32.31 2.94
CA ALA A 321 5.07 31.56 2.57
C ALA A 321 5.50 30.39 1.69
N ARG A 322 5.34 29.17 2.19
CA ARG A 322 5.79 27.95 1.52
C ARG A 322 5.11 27.79 0.15
N ALA A 323 5.75 27.02 -0.72
CA ALA A 323 5.21 26.65 -2.03
C ALA A 323 3.88 25.90 -1.88
N ALA A 324 3.02 25.91 -2.90
CA ALA A 324 1.77 25.13 -2.86
C ALA A 324 2.01 23.61 -2.76
N ASP A 325 3.16 23.12 -3.24
CA ASP A 325 3.60 21.74 -3.09
C ASP A 325 5.13 21.71 -2.87
N GLU A 326 5.56 21.21 -1.72
CA GLU A 326 6.97 21.04 -1.37
C GLU A 326 7.54 19.66 -1.76
N SER A 327 6.81 18.83 -2.52
CA SER A 327 7.25 17.49 -2.91
C SER A 327 8.61 17.44 -3.61
N SER A 328 8.98 18.52 -4.30
CA SER A 328 10.28 18.71 -4.98
C SER A 328 11.22 19.71 -4.26
N ILE A 329 10.90 20.12 -3.03
CA ILE A 329 11.67 21.12 -2.27
C ILE A 329 12.21 20.47 -0.99
N THR A 330 13.52 20.58 -0.77
CA THR A 330 14.13 20.17 0.51
C THR A 330 14.28 21.33 1.50
N GLN A 331 14.51 22.53 0.98
CA GLN A 331 14.71 23.74 1.76
C GLN A 331 14.51 24.99 0.89
N TYR A 332 14.30 26.13 1.52
CA TYR A 332 14.39 27.45 0.91
C TYR A 332 15.71 28.10 1.34
N ASN A 333 16.60 28.36 0.39
CA ASN A 333 17.83 29.07 0.62
C ASN A 333 17.58 30.57 0.57
N ILE A 334 18.19 31.31 1.50
CA ILE A 334 18.01 32.74 1.65
C ILE A 334 19.35 33.40 1.38
N HIS A 335 19.42 34.14 0.27
CA HIS A 335 20.64 34.83 -0.16
C HIS A 335 20.51 36.32 0.09
N TRP A 336 21.62 36.99 0.35
CA TRP A 336 21.67 38.43 0.12
C TRP A 336 21.43 38.74 -1.36
N SER A 337 20.71 39.81 -1.67
CA SER A 337 20.40 40.19 -3.05
C SER A 337 20.25 41.70 -3.18
N ASP A 338 20.57 42.22 -4.35
CA ASP A 338 20.35 43.62 -4.75
C ASP A 338 19.02 43.83 -5.48
N GLY A 339 18.27 42.74 -5.74
CA GLY A 339 17.01 42.75 -6.48
C GLY A 339 17.18 42.91 -8.00
N LEU A 340 18.41 42.89 -8.53
CA LEU A 340 18.72 43.00 -9.95
C LEU A 340 19.05 41.64 -10.59
N GLY A 341 18.81 40.55 -9.85
CA GLY A 341 18.97 39.17 -10.31
C GLY A 341 20.35 38.56 -10.04
N SER A 342 21.26 39.27 -9.35
CA SER A 342 22.54 38.72 -8.90
C SER A 342 22.45 38.25 -7.45
N ARG A 343 22.58 36.94 -7.22
CA ARG A 343 22.60 36.36 -5.87
C ARG A 343 23.93 36.63 -5.18
N GLY A 344 23.84 37.21 -3.99
CA GLY A 344 24.94 37.34 -3.05
C GLY A 344 25.14 36.08 -2.17
N PRO A 345 25.96 36.21 -1.11
CA PRO A 345 26.25 35.10 -0.21
C PRO A 345 25.00 34.52 0.46
N LEU A 346 25.01 33.21 0.71
CA LEU A 346 23.97 32.50 1.45
C LEU A 346 23.95 32.97 2.91
N LEU A 347 22.79 33.45 3.36
CA LEU A 347 22.54 33.86 4.74
C LEU A 347 22.10 32.67 5.62
N GLY A 348 21.33 31.75 5.04
CA GLY A 348 20.87 30.53 5.70
C GLY A 348 19.76 29.84 4.90
N SER A 349 19.11 28.84 5.49
CA SER A 349 18.01 28.13 4.86
C SER A 349 16.89 27.77 5.83
N VAL A 350 15.69 27.60 5.28
CA VAL A 350 14.49 27.10 5.97
C VAL A 350 14.16 25.72 5.42
N PRO A 351 14.12 24.66 6.24
CA PRO A 351 13.78 23.33 5.74
C PRO A 351 12.32 23.25 5.27
N ALA A 352 12.08 22.46 4.22
CA ALA A 352 10.73 22.09 3.80
C ALA A 352 10.02 21.29 4.91
N ALA A 353 8.72 21.51 5.08
CA ALA A 353 7.87 20.79 6.04
C ALA A 353 7.08 19.65 5.37
N GLY A 354 7.16 19.50 4.04
CA GLY A 354 6.29 18.61 3.28
C GLY A 354 4.89 19.19 3.11
N PHE A 355 4.80 20.51 3.06
CA PHE A 355 3.54 21.23 2.90
C PHE A 355 2.94 21.00 1.51
N LEU A 356 1.64 20.72 1.50
CA LEU A 356 0.79 20.55 0.33
C LEU A 356 -0.48 21.35 0.60
N ALA A 357 -0.72 22.37 -0.22
CA ALA A 357 -1.95 23.12 -0.22
C ALA A 357 -3.13 22.19 -0.56
N PRO A 358 -4.36 22.48 -0.11
CA PRO A 358 -5.50 21.63 -0.38
C PRO A 358 -5.75 21.40 -1.88
N ILE A 359 -5.83 20.14 -2.28
CA ILE A 359 -6.15 19.71 -3.65
C ILE A 359 -7.49 18.97 -3.63
N CYS A 360 -8.41 19.38 -4.49
CA CYS A 360 -9.68 18.68 -4.71
C CYS A 360 -9.58 17.75 -5.93
N VAL A 361 -9.94 16.48 -5.76
CA VAL A 361 -10.05 15.48 -6.84
C VAL A 361 -11.45 14.85 -6.82
N GLY A 362 -12.12 14.81 -7.97
CA GLY A 362 -13.44 14.21 -8.12
C GLY A 362 -14.31 14.97 -9.12
N LYS A 363 -15.41 14.34 -9.55
CA LYS A 363 -16.33 14.92 -10.54
C LYS A 363 -17.01 16.19 -10.02
N THR A 364 -17.16 16.30 -8.70
CA THR A 364 -17.83 17.42 -8.04
C THR A 364 -16.89 18.58 -7.74
N CYS A 365 -15.56 18.40 -7.81
CA CYS A 365 -14.62 19.48 -7.49
C CYS A 365 -14.81 20.79 -8.26
N PRO A 366 -15.16 20.79 -9.57
CA PRO A 366 -15.49 22.02 -10.29
C PRO A 366 -16.73 22.76 -9.76
N LEU A 367 -17.59 22.07 -9.00
CA LEU A 367 -18.82 22.61 -8.41
C LEU A 367 -18.63 23.05 -6.95
N ILE A 368 -17.47 22.77 -6.36
CA ILE A 368 -17.10 23.19 -5.01
C ILE A 368 -16.46 24.58 -5.11
N ASN A 369 -17.07 25.56 -4.47
CA ASN A 369 -16.48 26.88 -4.33
C ASN A 369 -15.30 26.80 -3.36
N SER A 370 -14.13 27.25 -3.80
CA SER A 370 -12.92 27.29 -2.98
C SER A 370 -12.33 28.69 -2.93
N THR A 371 -12.11 29.22 -1.72
CA THR A 371 -11.40 30.48 -1.50
C THR A 371 -10.12 30.17 -0.73
N SER A 372 -8.97 30.65 -1.22
CA SER A 372 -7.67 30.34 -0.62
C SER A 372 -6.89 31.61 -0.29
N LYS A 373 -6.32 31.64 0.92
CA LYS A 373 -5.29 32.59 1.39
C LYS A 373 -4.12 31.78 1.95
N ILE A 374 -2.96 32.41 2.13
CA ILE A 374 -1.78 31.69 2.67
C ILE A 374 -2.09 31.15 4.07
N GLY A 375 -2.17 29.82 4.19
CA GLY A 375 -2.45 29.11 5.44
C GLY A 375 -3.91 29.04 5.85
N TRP A 376 -4.85 29.53 5.02
CA TRP A 376 -6.29 29.44 5.27
C TRP A 376 -7.04 29.13 3.97
N HIS A 377 -7.91 28.14 4.01
CA HIS A 377 -8.70 27.72 2.86
C HIS A 377 -10.16 27.49 3.28
N GLU A 378 -11.11 27.96 2.49
CA GLU A 378 -12.53 27.71 2.67
C GLU A 378 -13.06 26.91 1.48
N PHE A 379 -13.82 25.87 1.78
CA PHE A 379 -14.53 25.06 0.80
C PHE A 379 -16.02 25.10 1.10
N SER A 380 -16.83 25.38 0.09
CA SER A 380 -18.28 25.34 0.20
C SER A 380 -18.94 24.68 -1.00
N ARG A 381 -19.96 23.88 -0.71
CA ARG A 381 -20.89 23.33 -1.70
C ARG A 381 -22.29 23.71 -1.27
N VAL A 382 -22.98 24.51 -2.08
CA VAL A 382 -24.36 24.99 -1.83
C VAL A 382 -25.28 24.38 -2.87
N ASP A 383 -26.47 23.95 -2.49
CA ASP A 383 -27.42 23.27 -3.37
C ASP A 383 -26.74 22.10 -4.11
N TYR A 384 -26.29 21.12 -3.33
CA TYR A 384 -25.62 19.94 -3.88
C TYR A 384 -26.61 19.08 -4.67
N GLY A 385 -26.10 18.34 -5.65
CA GLY A 385 -26.87 17.40 -6.46
C GLY A 385 -26.64 15.95 -6.04
N ASP A 386 -27.29 15.06 -6.78
CA ASP A 386 -27.20 13.61 -6.58
C ASP A 386 -25.88 13.05 -7.14
N ASN A 387 -25.42 11.93 -6.57
CA ASN A 387 -24.22 11.20 -7.02
C ASN A 387 -22.94 12.06 -7.06
N GLU A 388 -22.80 13.02 -6.15
CA GLU A 388 -21.61 13.84 -6.04
C GLU A 388 -20.49 13.07 -5.34
N LEU A 389 -19.27 13.19 -5.86
CA LEU A 389 -18.06 12.60 -5.28
C LEU A 389 -16.88 13.56 -5.42
N ALA A 390 -16.33 13.97 -4.27
CA ALA A 390 -15.11 14.76 -4.20
C ALA A 390 -14.24 14.35 -3.01
N THR A 391 -12.93 14.45 -3.19
CA THR A 391 -11.93 14.25 -2.13
C THR A 391 -11.01 15.45 -2.11
N ILE A 392 -10.98 16.17 -0.99
CA ILE A 392 -10.09 17.31 -0.75
C ILE A 392 -8.96 16.83 0.16
N SER A 393 -7.70 16.93 -0.28
CA SER A 393 -6.53 16.45 0.47
C SER A 393 -5.56 17.58 0.77
N PHE A 394 -5.02 17.62 1.99
CA PHE A 394 -4.04 18.61 2.46
C PHE A 394 -3.09 18.00 3.50
N THR A 395 -1.89 18.58 3.69
CA THR A 395 -0.93 18.11 4.72
C THR A 395 -0.72 19.09 5.86
N GLY A 396 -0.40 18.51 7.02
CA GLY A 396 0.19 19.22 8.14
C GLY A 396 -0.76 19.46 9.31
N PRO A 397 -0.19 19.86 10.46
CA PRO A 397 -0.96 20.24 11.61
C PRO A 397 -1.78 21.51 11.31
N GLY A 398 -2.96 21.58 11.89
CA GLY A 398 -3.90 22.63 11.59
C GLY A 398 -5.25 22.45 12.29
N LEU A 399 -6.19 23.32 11.93
CA LEU A 399 -7.55 23.27 12.43
C LEU A 399 -8.51 23.25 11.25
N LEU A 400 -9.41 22.28 11.24
CA LEU A 400 -10.56 22.23 10.36
C LEU A 400 -11.80 22.66 11.15
N VAL A 401 -12.59 23.59 10.62
CA VAL A 401 -13.82 24.08 11.23
C VAL A 401 -14.95 23.98 10.21
N VAL A 402 -15.96 23.16 10.50
CA VAL A 402 -17.19 23.11 9.71
C VAL A 402 -18.12 24.21 10.23
N THR A 403 -18.37 25.23 9.41
CA THR A 403 -19.15 26.42 9.79
C THR A 403 -20.61 26.34 9.38
N ARG A 404 -20.91 25.56 8.34
CA ARG A 404 -22.28 25.28 7.88
C ARG A 404 -22.39 23.82 7.47
N PHE A 405 -23.47 23.15 7.89
CA PHE A 405 -23.72 21.76 7.51
C PHE A 405 -25.21 21.46 7.52
N ASP A 406 -25.75 21.14 6.34
CA ASP A 406 -27.13 20.77 6.11
C ASP A 406 -27.21 19.81 4.92
N THR A 407 -27.23 18.51 5.21
CA THR A 407 -27.28 17.42 4.23
C THR A 407 -28.40 16.44 4.54
N GLU A 408 -28.70 15.50 3.64
CA GLU A 408 -29.59 14.38 3.98
C GLU A 408 -29.00 13.58 5.14
N ASN A 409 -29.86 13.17 6.07
CA ASN A 409 -29.42 12.45 7.24
C ASN A 409 -29.02 11.02 6.86
N TYR A 410 -27.82 10.59 7.25
CA TYR A 410 -27.24 9.25 7.00
C TYR A 410 -26.85 8.88 5.56
N TYR A 411 -27.33 9.58 4.54
CA TYR A 411 -27.13 9.22 3.13
C TYR A 411 -26.09 10.12 2.46
N ASP A 412 -26.17 11.43 2.71
CA ASP A 412 -25.23 12.42 2.22
C ASP A 412 -24.21 12.80 3.28
N THR A 413 -22.96 12.38 3.08
CA THR A 413 -21.95 12.38 4.13
C THR A 413 -20.70 13.16 3.74
N LEU A 414 -20.17 13.90 4.73
CA LEU A 414 -18.85 14.50 4.68
C LEU A 414 -17.96 13.77 5.70
N MET A 415 -17.01 12.99 5.19
CA MET A 415 -16.02 12.30 6.02
C MET A 415 -14.79 13.17 6.22
N VAL A 416 -14.47 13.49 7.47
CA VAL A 416 -13.23 14.16 7.88
C VAL A 416 -12.37 13.14 8.64
N GLY A 417 -11.42 12.51 7.95
CA GLY A 417 -10.63 11.43 8.53
C GLY A 417 -11.48 10.21 8.86
N THR A 418 -11.74 9.97 10.16
CA THR A 418 -12.63 8.88 10.65
C THR A 418 -13.99 9.38 11.13
N ALA A 419 -14.19 10.70 11.22
CA ALA A 419 -15.45 11.28 11.63
C ALA A 419 -16.36 11.47 10.41
N GLU A 420 -17.62 11.06 10.54
CA GLU A 420 -18.65 11.20 9.51
C GLU A 420 -19.67 12.23 9.97
N LEU A 421 -19.97 13.21 9.11
CA LEU A 421 -21.01 14.21 9.33
C LEU A 421 -22.13 14.00 8.30
N SER A 422 -23.37 14.00 8.77
CA SER A 422 -24.59 13.94 7.96
C SER A 422 -25.74 14.66 8.69
N GLY A 423 -26.79 15.02 7.95
CA GLY A 423 -27.96 15.71 8.52
C GLY A 423 -27.67 17.16 8.90
N GLN A 424 -28.14 17.57 10.07
CA GLN A 424 -27.97 18.93 10.64
C GLN A 424 -27.31 18.86 12.03
N PRO A 425 -26.00 18.54 12.11
CA PRO A 425 -25.28 18.55 13.38
C PRO A 425 -25.17 19.99 13.91
N ARG A 426 -24.95 20.13 15.23
CA ARG A 426 -24.65 21.46 15.81
C ARG A 426 -23.30 21.94 15.30
N VAL A 427 -23.33 23.00 14.48
CA VAL A 427 -22.13 23.73 14.02
C VAL A 427 -21.82 24.90 14.98
N PRO A 428 -20.53 25.30 15.14
CA PRO A 428 -19.36 24.80 14.43
C PRO A 428 -18.82 23.45 14.95
N VAL A 429 -18.32 22.62 14.04
CA VAL A 429 -17.62 21.37 14.37
C VAL A 429 -16.12 21.53 14.14
N ASN A 430 -15.32 21.35 15.18
CA ASN A 430 -13.87 21.56 15.14
C ASN A 430 -13.12 20.22 15.08
N GLY A 431 -12.18 20.09 14.14
CA GLY A 431 -11.27 18.96 14.01
C GLY A 431 -9.81 19.42 14.03
N LYS A 432 -9.00 18.91 14.96
CA LYS A 432 -7.55 19.13 14.93
C LYS A 432 -6.92 18.22 13.88
N LEU A 433 -6.10 18.80 13.01
CA LEU A 433 -5.31 18.09 12.03
C LEU A 433 -3.94 17.76 12.64
N GLY A 434 -3.53 16.49 12.53
CA GLY A 434 -2.22 16.04 12.97
C GLY A 434 -1.14 16.23 11.90
N ALA A 435 0.11 15.89 12.23
CA ALA A 435 1.16 15.80 11.22
C ALA A 435 0.84 14.67 10.22
N GLY A 436 0.81 14.98 8.93
CA GLY A 436 0.51 14.02 7.85
C GLY A 436 -0.55 14.53 6.87
N THR A 437 -0.91 13.69 5.90
CA THR A 437 -1.96 14.00 4.91
C THR A 437 -3.33 13.66 5.49
N THR A 438 -4.25 14.62 5.48
CA THR A 438 -5.66 14.42 5.82
C THR A 438 -6.51 14.62 4.58
N SER A 439 -7.53 13.77 4.40
CA SER A 439 -8.50 13.90 3.32
C SER A 439 -9.90 14.10 3.87
N VAL A 440 -10.62 15.06 3.30
CA VAL A 440 -12.06 15.24 3.46
C VAL A 440 -12.76 14.65 2.24
N LYS A 441 -13.70 13.73 2.44
CA LYS A 441 -14.46 13.11 1.36
C LYS A 441 -15.91 13.54 1.42
N TRP A 442 -16.42 13.99 0.28
CA TRP A 442 -17.82 14.30 0.07
C TRP A 442 -18.44 13.23 -0.80
N SER A 443 -19.59 12.71 -0.37
CA SER A 443 -20.43 11.82 -1.16
C SER A 443 -21.90 12.13 -0.96
N SER A 444 -22.65 12.26 -2.05
CA SER A 444 -24.12 12.18 -2.03
C SER A 444 -24.62 10.95 -2.79
N ASP A 445 -25.80 10.46 -2.44
CA ASP A 445 -26.49 9.40 -3.16
C ASP A 445 -27.59 9.96 -4.09
N ASP A 446 -28.52 9.12 -4.53
CA ASP A 446 -29.56 9.46 -5.52
C ASP A 446 -30.88 9.91 -4.85
N SER A 447 -30.82 10.64 -3.74
CA SER A 447 -31.99 11.07 -2.97
C SER A 447 -32.06 12.57 -2.62
N ILE A 448 -32.47 12.93 -1.39
CA ILE A 448 -32.99 14.27 -1.09
C ILE A 448 -31.84 15.25 -0.91
N THR A 449 -31.72 16.21 -1.82
CA THR A 449 -30.72 17.27 -1.64
C THR A 449 -31.14 18.31 -0.60
N ALA A 450 -30.14 18.91 0.07
CA ALA A 450 -30.32 19.96 1.07
C ALA A 450 -29.39 21.15 0.78
N SER A 451 -29.30 22.10 1.72
CA SER A 451 -28.67 23.40 1.43
C SER A 451 -27.13 23.36 1.39
N GLY A 452 -26.50 22.26 1.83
CA GLY A 452 -25.09 21.94 1.64
C GLY A 452 -24.19 22.23 2.83
N TRP A 453 -22.89 22.40 2.58
CA TRP A 453 -21.88 22.49 3.63
C TRP A 453 -20.78 23.50 3.31
N THR A 454 -20.16 24.03 4.38
CA THR A 454 -18.99 24.89 4.34
C THR A 454 -18.02 24.49 5.44
N PHE A 455 -16.75 24.34 5.09
CA PHE A 455 -15.69 24.19 6.08
C PHE A 455 -14.45 25.01 5.73
N GLU A 456 -13.74 25.40 6.78
CA GLU A 456 -12.48 26.14 6.72
C GLU A 456 -11.34 25.28 7.23
N VAL A 457 -10.16 25.45 6.65
CA VAL A 457 -8.92 24.77 7.04
C VAL A 457 -7.84 25.82 7.26
N THR A 458 -7.28 25.84 8.46
CA THR A 458 -6.11 26.66 8.81
C THR A 458 -4.90 25.75 9.01
N GLN A 459 -3.85 25.92 8.20
CA GLN A 459 -2.62 25.12 8.26
C GLN A 459 -1.49 25.97 8.86
N SER A 460 -1.00 25.60 10.05
CA SER A 460 0.04 26.37 10.74
C SER A 460 1.39 26.35 10.02
N GLU A 461 1.67 25.28 9.27
CA GLU A 461 2.92 25.10 8.53
C GLU A 461 3.00 25.87 7.21
N ALA A 462 1.92 26.52 6.76
CA ALA A 462 1.93 27.25 5.49
C ALA A 462 2.92 28.44 5.45
N ARG A 463 3.39 28.86 6.62
CA ARG A 463 4.42 29.89 6.79
C ARG A 463 5.58 29.34 7.62
N ALA A 464 6.78 29.78 7.30
CA ALA A 464 7.97 29.50 8.08
C ALA A 464 8.71 30.79 8.41
N GLU A 465 9.27 30.87 9.61
CA GLU A 465 10.01 32.04 10.06
C GLU A 465 11.52 31.77 9.98
N PHE A 466 12.27 32.73 9.43
CA PHE A 466 13.72 32.75 9.41
C PHE A 466 14.23 34.01 10.10
N ARG A 467 15.09 33.82 11.11
CA ARG A 467 15.66 34.94 11.84
C ARG A 467 16.94 35.43 11.17
N VAL A 468 16.89 36.65 10.65
CA VAL A 468 18.05 37.37 10.16
C VAL A 468 18.81 37.89 11.38
N ARG A 469 20.05 37.44 11.53
CA ARG A 469 20.92 37.89 12.61
C ARG A 469 21.38 39.31 12.35
N SER A 470 21.51 40.08 13.44
CA SER A 470 22.09 41.42 13.43
C SER A 470 23.39 41.49 12.63
N GLY A 471 23.38 42.31 11.57
CA GLY A 471 24.53 42.51 10.70
C GLY A 471 24.27 43.58 9.65
N ARG A 472 25.35 44.05 9.01
CA ARG A 472 25.23 44.97 7.87
C ARG A 472 24.69 44.21 6.65
N PRO A 473 23.62 44.67 5.98
CA PRO A 473 23.10 43.99 4.81
C PRO A 473 24.10 44.07 3.65
N LEU A 474 24.24 42.96 2.92
CA LEU A 474 25.11 42.85 1.73
C LEU A 474 24.26 42.97 0.44
N GLY A 475 23.45 44.02 0.35
CA GLY A 475 22.49 44.24 -0.73
C GLY A 475 21.32 45.10 -0.26
N ARG A 476 20.28 45.22 -1.10
CA ARG A 476 19.02 45.90 -0.77
C ARG A 476 18.07 45.00 0.02
N GLY A 477 18.31 43.69 0.01
CA GLY A 477 17.50 42.77 0.77
C GLY A 477 17.94 41.32 0.61
N VAL A 478 16.96 40.42 0.63
CA VAL A 478 17.19 38.98 0.55
C VAL A 478 16.36 38.36 -0.57
N GLU A 479 16.87 37.29 -1.16
CA GLU A 479 16.16 36.46 -2.13
C GLU A 479 15.93 35.07 -1.56
N VAL A 480 14.67 34.63 -1.54
CA VAL A 480 14.24 33.31 -1.06
C VAL A 480 14.08 32.37 -2.26
N VAL A 481 14.91 31.33 -2.30
CA VAL A 481 15.05 30.44 -3.45
C VAL A 481 14.77 28.99 -3.01
N PRO A 482 13.77 28.31 -3.59
CA PRO A 482 13.59 26.89 -3.35
C PRO A 482 14.79 26.08 -3.84
N ALA A 483 15.17 25.06 -3.06
CA ALA A 483 16.29 24.19 -3.34
C ALA A 483 15.95 22.72 -3.08
N TYR A 484 16.47 21.86 -3.94
CA TYR A 484 16.45 20.40 -3.77
C TYR A 484 17.88 19.90 -3.61
N GLN A 485 18.20 19.49 -2.38
CA GLN A 485 19.54 19.09 -1.95
C GLN A 485 20.58 20.20 -2.21
N GLY A 486 21.25 20.18 -3.36
CA GLY A 486 22.29 21.14 -3.76
C GLY A 486 21.98 21.92 -5.03
N THR A 487 20.80 21.74 -5.61
CA THR A 487 20.33 22.45 -6.81
C THR A 487 19.27 23.48 -6.41
N GLU A 488 19.40 24.70 -6.93
CA GLU A 488 18.48 25.80 -6.67
C GLU A 488 17.69 26.17 -7.93
N MET A 489 16.48 26.70 -7.75
CA MET A 489 15.79 27.39 -8.86
C MET A 489 16.64 28.56 -9.37
N ALA A 490 16.49 28.92 -10.66
CA ALA A 490 17.25 30.00 -11.28
C ALA A 490 16.89 31.39 -10.76
N SER A 491 15.68 31.57 -10.23
CA SER A 491 15.19 32.79 -9.57
C SER A 491 14.39 32.44 -8.31
N GLY A 492 14.28 33.41 -7.40
CA GLY A 492 13.48 33.31 -6.18
C GLY A 492 12.58 34.53 -5.95
N ILE A 493 12.07 34.67 -4.73
CA ILE A 493 11.30 35.84 -4.29
C ILE A 493 12.25 36.82 -3.61
N PHE A 494 12.38 38.01 -4.20
CA PHE A 494 13.12 39.10 -3.58
C PHE A 494 12.26 39.85 -2.54
N VAL A 495 12.84 40.10 -1.38
CA VAL A 495 12.27 40.90 -0.30
C VAL A 495 13.27 42.00 0.05
N GLU A 496 12.87 43.25 -0.15
CA GLU A 496 13.66 44.40 0.26
C GLU A 496 13.69 44.49 1.80
N LEU A 497 14.88 44.64 2.37
CA LEU A 497 15.03 44.84 3.81
C LEU A 497 15.16 46.34 4.06
N ALA A 498 14.17 46.92 4.73
CA ALA A 498 14.23 48.30 5.20
C ALA A 498 14.95 48.33 6.55
N ASP A 499 16.11 49.03 6.58
CA ASP A 499 16.83 49.44 7.79
C ASP A 499 16.04 50.53 8.51
N TYR A 500 16.02 50.51 9.85
CA TYR A 500 15.27 51.46 10.66
C TYR A 500 15.79 52.89 10.43
N ASP A 501 15.04 53.71 9.67
CA ASP A 501 15.38 55.10 9.38
C ASP A 501 14.35 56.09 9.94
N SER A 502 14.72 57.38 9.93
CA SER A 502 13.94 58.53 10.43
C SER A 502 12.50 58.68 9.89
N LYS A 503 12.02 57.77 9.04
CA LYS A 503 10.68 57.78 8.44
C LYS A 503 9.69 56.79 9.06
N MET A 504 10.04 56.11 10.15
CA MET A 504 9.15 55.16 10.86
C MET A 504 8.66 55.68 12.23
N PRO A 505 7.50 55.22 12.74
CA PRO A 505 7.07 55.48 14.12
C PRO A 505 8.10 55.01 15.16
N PRO A 506 8.15 55.60 16.37
CA PRO A 506 9.19 55.31 17.35
C PRO A 506 9.22 53.84 17.79
N SER A 507 10.43 53.32 18.00
CA SER A 507 10.68 51.93 18.42
C SER A 507 10.00 51.59 19.75
N PRO A 508 9.58 50.34 19.98
CA PRO A 508 9.12 49.88 21.29
C PRO A 508 10.11 50.14 22.44
N ALA A 509 11.42 50.23 22.14
CA ALA A 509 12.44 50.60 23.13
C ALA A 509 12.27 52.04 23.67
N PHE A 510 11.58 52.90 22.92
CA PHE A 510 11.24 54.26 23.32
C PHE A 510 9.90 54.36 24.08
N ALA A 511 9.29 53.23 24.46
CA ALA A 511 8.09 53.23 25.29
C ALA A 511 8.33 54.03 26.59
N PRO A 512 7.32 54.77 27.09
CA PRO A 512 7.41 55.33 28.42
C PRO A 512 7.63 54.22 29.45
N THR A 513 8.46 54.49 30.46
CA THR A 513 8.69 53.54 31.57
C THR A 513 7.54 53.54 32.57
N ALA A 514 6.80 54.65 32.67
CA ALA A 514 5.61 54.75 33.49
C ALA A 514 4.68 55.85 32.97
N VAL A 515 3.40 55.70 33.26
CA VAL A 515 2.42 56.79 33.30
C VAL A 515 1.80 56.80 34.68
N ARG A 516 1.49 57.98 35.22
CA ARG A 516 0.87 58.18 36.52
C ARG A 516 -0.26 59.18 36.37
N PHE A 517 -1.33 59.00 37.13
CA PHE A 517 -2.45 59.92 37.14
C PHE A 517 -2.91 60.15 38.58
N THR A 518 -3.16 61.41 38.93
CA THR A 518 -3.74 61.79 40.21
C THR A 518 -5.04 62.54 39.95
N ASP A 519 -6.17 61.93 40.31
CA ASP A 519 -7.48 62.56 40.25
C ASP A 519 -7.62 63.58 41.39
N THR A 520 -7.97 64.81 41.05
CA THR A 520 -8.20 65.94 41.96
C THR A 520 -9.69 66.30 42.06
N ASN A 521 -10.56 65.56 41.36
CA ASN A 521 -12.00 65.73 41.42
C ASN A 521 -12.66 64.64 42.28
N GLY A 522 -13.57 65.03 43.17
CA GLY A 522 -14.34 64.10 44.02
C GLY A 522 -15.69 63.67 43.43
N ARG A 523 -15.95 63.91 42.13
CA ARG A 523 -17.25 63.64 41.49
C ARG A 523 -17.20 62.36 40.65
N ARG A 524 -17.97 61.37 41.10
CA ARG A 524 -18.13 60.08 40.42
C ARG A 524 -18.43 60.23 38.92
N GLY A 525 -17.65 59.55 38.09
CA GLY A 525 -17.79 59.54 36.63
C GLY A 525 -17.16 60.72 35.90
N VAL A 526 -16.46 61.62 36.61
CA VAL A 526 -15.71 62.73 36.03
C VAL A 526 -14.30 62.74 36.59
N VAL A 527 -13.30 62.60 35.72
CA VAL A 527 -11.88 62.67 36.08
C VAL A 527 -11.34 64.07 35.79
N ALA A 528 -10.61 64.65 36.74
CA ALA A 528 -9.86 65.89 36.53
C ALA A 528 -8.57 65.82 37.33
N GLY A 529 -7.42 66.19 36.79
CA GLY A 529 -6.18 66.05 37.54
C GLY A 529 -4.93 66.14 36.68
N VAL A 530 -3.79 65.70 37.23
CA VAL A 530 -2.51 65.76 36.52
C VAL A 530 -2.08 64.35 36.12
N ALA A 531 -1.85 64.15 34.82
CA ALA A 531 -1.25 62.94 34.28
C ALA A 531 0.24 63.20 33.96
N THR A 532 1.09 62.27 34.34
CA THR A 532 2.54 62.37 34.23
C THR A 532 3.09 61.16 33.48
N VAL A 533 3.79 61.38 32.37
CA VAL A 533 4.46 60.37 31.55
C VAL A 533 5.96 60.40 31.85
N VAL A 534 6.56 59.24 32.07
CA VAL A 534 8.00 59.08 32.31
C VAL A 534 8.64 58.47 31.05
N PRO A 535 9.33 59.26 30.22
CA PRO A 535 10.13 58.76 29.09
C PRO A 535 11.13 57.67 29.52
N SER A 536 11.47 56.73 28.62
CA SER A 536 12.63 55.86 28.84
C SER A 536 13.95 56.60 28.61
N GLU A 537 15.04 56.12 29.21
CA GLU A 537 16.38 56.68 28.95
C GLU A 537 16.74 56.63 27.46
N ALA A 538 16.33 55.58 26.76
CA ALA A 538 16.52 55.44 25.32
C ALA A 538 15.78 56.53 24.52
N ALA A 539 14.55 56.88 24.94
CA ALA A 539 13.77 57.93 24.29
C ALA A 539 14.34 59.33 24.54
N LEU A 540 14.93 59.57 25.72
CA LEU A 540 15.57 60.86 26.04
C LEU A 540 16.90 61.06 25.31
N ALA A 541 17.59 59.95 24.97
CA ALA A 541 18.87 59.98 24.28
C ALA A 541 18.75 60.14 22.74
N HIS A 542 17.53 60.16 22.18
CA HIS A 542 17.31 60.17 20.74
C HIS A 542 16.24 61.18 20.30
N SER A 543 16.40 61.77 19.11
CA SER A 543 15.44 62.74 18.55
C SER A 543 14.23 62.10 17.86
N ASP A 544 14.09 60.77 17.94
CA ASP A 544 13.09 60.02 17.17
C ASP A 544 11.71 60.04 17.82
N VAL A 545 11.61 60.44 19.10
CA VAL A 545 10.34 60.69 19.78
C VAL A 545 10.11 62.19 19.82
N THR A 546 9.13 62.67 19.06
CA THR A 546 8.76 64.09 19.06
C THR A 546 7.57 64.37 19.97
N PHE A 547 6.78 63.36 20.36
CA PHE A 547 5.67 63.51 21.29
C PHE A 547 5.32 62.21 22.03
N TYR A 548 4.46 62.34 23.04
CA TYR A 548 3.77 61.25 23.72
C TYR A 548 2.26 61.45 23.62
N GLN A 549 1.57 60.42 23.15
CA GLN A 549 0.11 60.40 23.08
C GLN A 549 -0.45 59.69 24.30
N LEU A 550 -1.30 60.40 25.05
CA LEU A 550 -2.02 59.90 26.21
C LEU A 550 -3.48 59.67 25.82
N ASN A 551 -4.04 58.48 26.07
CA ASN A 551 -5.43 58.14 25.79
C ASN A 551 -6.07 57.41 26.97
N PHE A 552 -7.39 57.53 27.11
CA PHE A 552 -8.13 56.55 27.88
C PHE A 552 -8.10 55.19 27.17
N ALA A 553 -8.02 54.13 27.95
CA ALA A 553 -8.00 52.76 27.47
C ALA A 553 -8.88 51.84 28.33
N THR A 554 -9.38 50.78 27.71
CA THR A 554 -10.03 49.65 28.37
C THR A 554 -8.98 48.73 29.02
N ALA A 555 -9.41 47.78 29.86
CA ALA A 555 -8.51 46.83 30.53
C ALA A 555 -7.74 45.91 29.56
N ASP A 556 -8.26 45.70 28.34
CA ASP A 556 -7.63 44.98 27.23
C ASP A 556 -6.76 45.89 26.33
N GLY A 557 -6.62 47.17 26.67
CA GLY A 557 -5.69 48.11 26.00
C GLY A 557 -6.27 48.84 24.78
N ALA A 558 -7.58 48.78 24.53
CA ALA A 558 -8.20 49.50 23.42
C ALA A 558 -8.41 50.98 23.81
N THR A 559 -7.97 51.91 22.96
CA THR A 559 -8.18 53.35 23.18
C THR A 559 -9.65 53.73 23.05
N VAL A 560 -10.14 54.56 23.96
CA VAL A 560 -11.53 55.02 24.00
C VAL A 560 -11.59 56.54 24.18
N GLY A 561 -12.43 57.23 23.39
CA GLY A 561 -12.57 58.68 23.48
C GLY A 561 -11.36 59.49 22.99
N SER A 562 -11.34 60.77 23.35
CA SER A 562 -10.27 61.71 22.98
C SER A 562 -9.08 61.63 23.96
N GLY A 563 -7.88 61.87 23.45
CA GLY A 563 -6.65 61.86 24.24
C GLY A 563 -5.94 63.22 24.29
N TRP A 564 -4.79 63.24 24.94
CA TRP A 564 -3.90 64.39 25.07
C TRP A 564 -2.56 64.14 24.39
N HIS A 565 -1.95 65.22 23.92
CA HIS A 565 -0.68 65.20 23.21
C HIS A 565 0.35 65.96 24.05
N LEU A 566 1.51 65.33 24.32
CA LEU A 566 2.59 65.91 25.10
C LEU A 566 3.84 65.96 24.23
N ASP A 567 4.28 67.16 23.85
CA ASP A 567 5.50 67.31 23.05
C ASP A 567 6.73 66.83 23.82
N SER A 568 7.58 66.07 23.17
CA SER A 568 8.86 65.62 23.71
C SER A 568 9.87 66.76 23.61
N ASN A 569 10.23 67.35 24.75
CA ASN A 569 11.20 68.44 24.85
C ASN A 569 12.49 68.03 25.60
N GLY A 570 12.71 66.72 25.78
CA GLY A 570 13.83 66.18 26.55
C GLY A 570 13.66 66.26 28.08
N SER A 571 12.51 66.71 28.59
CA SER A 571 12.21 66.69 30.02
C SER A 571 11.67 65.33 30.47
N SER A 572 11.98 64.94 31.71
CA SER A 572 11.41 63.78 32.37
C SER A 572 11.14 64.12 33.84
N PRO A 573 9.89 64.01 34.34
CA PRO A 573 8.72 63.54 33.61
C PRO A 573 7.97 64.66 32.85
N LEU A 574 7.19 64.28 31.84
CA LEU A 574 6.27 65.16 31.11
C LEU A 574 4.90 65.14 31.80
N SER A 575 4.27 66.29 32.02
CA SER A 575 2.95 66.35 32.67
C SER A 575 1.93 67.13 31.85
N VAL A 576 0.67 66.68 31.89
CA VAL A 576 -0.48 67.35 31.28
C VAL A 576 -1.61 67.45 32.30
N GLU A 577 -2.26 68.61 32.33
CA GLU A 577 -3.46 68.81 33.13
C GLU A 577 -4.68 68.31 32.34
N ILE A 578 -5.38 67.33 32.91
CA ILE A 578 -6.62 66.79 32.40
C ILE A 578 -7.76 67.62 32.99
N PRO A 579 -8.46 68.45 32.17
CA PRO A 579 -9.61 69.20 32.64
C PRO A 579 -10.74 68.25 33.02
N ALA A 580 -11.71 68.72 33.81
CA ALA A 580 -12.85 67.91 34.22
C ALA A 580 -13.57 67.28 33.01
N THR A 581 -13.34 65.98 32.81
CA THR A 581 -13.75 65.23 31.62
C THR A 581 -14.57 64.03 32.06
N GLY A 582 -15.71 63.79 31.42
CA GLY A 582 -16.52 62.60 31.68
C GLY A 582 -15.78 61.33 31.29
N LEU A 583 -15.78 60.31 32.16
CA LEU A 583 -15.08 59.06 31.90
C LEU A 583 -15.78 58.30 30.75
N PRO A 584 -15.09 57.98 29.64
CA PRO A 584 -15.71 57.24 28.53
C PRO A 584 -16.20 55.85 28.98
N PRO A 585 -17.29 55.31 28.38
CA PRO A 585 -17.76 53.97 28.70
C PRO A 585 -16.65 52.94 28.51
N LYS A 586 -16.43 52.08 29.51
CA LYS A 586 -15.39 51.03 29.58
C LYS A 586 -13.94 51.52 29.76
N ALA A 587 -13.69 52.82 29.89
CA ALA A 587 -12.37 53.32 30.24
C ALA A 587 -12.02 52.91 31.68
N THR A 588 -10.93 52.17 31.85
CA THR A 588 -10.39 51.76 33.15
C THR A 588 -8.96 52.24 33.38
N GLN A 589 -8.26 52.64 32.32
CA GLN A 589 -6.85 52.98 32.34
C GLN A 589 -6.53 54.25 31.54
N LEU A 590 -5.46 54.92 31.91
CA LEU A 590 -4.76 55.90 31.07
C LEU A 590 -3.53 55.24 30.48
N MET A 591 -3.35 55.40 29.17
CA MET A 591 -2.28 54.76 28.39
C MET A 591 -1.46 55.82 27.66
N ALA A 592 -0.13 55.74 27.78
CA ALA A 592 0.81 56.61 27.09
C ALA A 592 1.64 55.84 26.06
N ARG A 593 1.82 56.40 24.86
CA ARG A 593 2.64 55.86 23.77
C ARG A 593 3.55 56.94 23.19
N ALA A 594 4.79 56.59 22.84
CA ALA A 594 5.70 57.49 22.14
C ALA A 594 5.28 57.66 20.67
N GLY A 595 5.49 58.85 20.09
CA GLY A 595 5.15 59.15 18.70
C GLY A 595 6.10 60.15 18.03
N ASN A 596 6.06 60.16 16.70
CA ASN A 596 6.76 61.12 15.85
C ASN A 596 5.95 61.51 14.60
N SER A 597 6.54 62.26 13.67
CA SER A 597 5.90 62.68 12.41
C SER A 597 5.41 61.53 11.53
N HIS A 598 5.80 60.29 11.84
CA HIS A 598 5.45 59.09 11.09
C HIS A 598 4.45 58.16 11.82
N GLY A 599 4.09 58.45 13.08
CA GLY A 599 3.03 57.75 13.79
C GLY A 599 3.34 57.42 15.25
N LEU A 600 2.53 56.54 15.86
CA LEU A 600 2.70 56.05 17.23
C LEU A 600 3.47 54.74 17.26
N GLY A 601 4.44 54.63 18.17
CA GLY A 601 5.20 53.40 18.43
C GLY A 601 4.36 52.31 19.12
N GLU A 602 4.72 51.04 18.97
CA GLU A 602 3.96 49.91 19.54
C GLU A 602 4.12 49.75 21.07
N GLY A 603 5.13 50.37 21.67
CA GLY A 603 5.35 50.32 23.12
C GLY A 603 4.47 51.28 23.92
N GLN A 604 4.01 50.85 25.10
CA GLN A 604 3.06 51.60 25.94
C GLN A 604 3.33 51.49 27.44
N ALA A 605 2.91 52.50 28.19
CA ALA A 605 2.75 52.45 29.65
C ALA A 605 1.29 52.71 30.03
N VAL A 606 0.79 52.01 31.04
CA VAL A 606 -0.59 52.16 31.54
C VAL A 606 -0.62 52.46 33.04
N THR A 607 -1.66 53.16 33.47
CA THR A 607 -2.02 53.36 34.88
C THR A 607 -3.52 53.24 35.02
N ASP A 608 -3.98 52.64 36.12
CA ASP A 608 -5.40 52.59 36.42
C ASP A 608 -5.93 53.98 36.77
N ILE A 609 -7.20 54.22 36.40
CA ILE A 609 -7.92 55.44 36.76
C ILE A 609 -8.67 55.17 38.06
N MET A 610 -8.22 55.77 39.15
CA MET A 610 -8.96 55.75 40.41
C MET A 610 -9.84 57.00 40.50
N ASP A 611 -11.14 56.86 40.21
CA ASP A 611 -12.18 57.88 40.47
C ASP A 611 -12.33 58.01 42.00
N PHE A 612 -11.68 59.02 42.58
CA PHE A 612 -11.53 59.14 44.03
C PHE A 612 -12.83 59.64 44.67
N VAL A 613 -13.51 58.78 45.41
CA VAL A 613 -14.57 59.19 46.35
C VAL A 613 -13.93 59.34 47.73
N GLU A 614 -13.87 60.56 48.24
CA GLU A 614 -13.43 60.83 49.62
C GLU A 614 -14.31 60.00 50.59
N GLY A 615 -13.73 58.98 51.25
CA GLY A 615 -14.44 58.21 52.27
C GLY A 615 -14.12 56.73 52.46
N GLN A 616 -13.14 56.10 51.79
CA GLN A 616 -12.73 54.72 52.14
C GLN A 616 -11.21 54.55 52.22
N THR A 617 -10.73 54.29 53.42
CA THR A 617 -9.36 53.85 53.71
C THR A 617 -9.17 52.40 53.27
N HIS A 618 -8.22 52.14 52.37
CA HIS A 618 -7.52 50.85 52.33
C HIS A 618 -6.01 51.09 52.47
N THR A 619 -5.45 50.41 53.45
CA THR A 619 -4.05 50.43 53.87
C THR A 619 -3.10 50.01 52.75
N MET A 620 -2.07 50.84 52.53
CA MET A 620 -0.92 50.54 51.67
C MET A 620 -0.18 49.29 52.17
N GLY A 621 -0.09 48.27 51.33
CA GLY A 621 0.87 47.18 51.44
C GLY A 621 2.11 47.52 50.62
N THR A 622 3.20 47.79 51.31
CA THR A 622 4.55 48.06 50.78
C THR A 622 5.14 46.83 50.08
N SER A 623 5.57 46.96 48.83
CA SER A 623 6.77 46.26 48.31
C SER A 623 8.02 47.03 48.78
N PRO A 624 9.25 46.48 48.93
CA PRO A 624 9.98 45.72 47.87
C PRO A 624 11.11 44.79 48.46
N PRO A 625 12.29 44.46 47.84
CA PRO A 625 12.74 44.31 46.44
C PRO A 625 13.64 43.05 46.12
N LEU A 626 13.95 42.86 44.81
CA LEU A 626 15.22 42.43 44.15
C LEU A 626 15.96 41.08 44.42
N GLU A 627 16.46 40.53 43.30
CA GLU A 627 17.80 39.93 43.04
C GLU A 627 18.05 38.39 43.02
N THR A 628 18.44 37.95 41.80
CA THR A 628 19.59 37.10 41.37
C THR A 628 20.00 35.77 42.06
N SER A 629 20.47 34.87 41.17
CA SER A 629 21.47 33.78 41.33
C SER A 629 20.98 32.32 41.54
N GLY A 630 21.33 31.47 40.57
CA GLY A 630 22.39 30.45 40.73
C GLY A 630 22.17 29.25 41.65
N ASP A 631 21.92 28.10 41.02
CA ASP A 631 22.62 26.82 41.21
C ASP A 631 22.44 25.92 42.47
N LEU A 632 22.13 24.65 42.16
CA LEU A 632 22.66 23.39 42.68
C LEU A 632 21.95 22.56 43.80
N PHE A 633 21.68 21.31 43.38
CA PHE A 633 21.75 20.01 44.07
C PHE A 633 20.60 19.44 44.96
N ALA A 634 20.07 18.32 44.43
CA ALA A 634 19.96 16.98 45.03
C ALA A 634 18.73 16.57 45.89
N ALA A 635 17.94 15.68 45.28
CA ALA A 635 17.59 14.32 45.74
C ALA A 635 16.81 14.12 47.05
N ARG A 636 15.62 13.51 46.97
CA ARG A 636 15.36 12.06 47.18
C ARG A 636 13.85 11.74 47.16
N ARG A 637 13.60 10.45 46.96
CA ARG A 637 12.36 9.72 46.60
C ARG A 637 11.26 9.63 47.68
N PRO A 638 10.05 9.15 47.31
CA PRO A 638 8.85 9.03 48.13
C PRO A 638 8.57 7.59 48.63
N ALA A 639 7.59 7.45 49.55
CA ALA A 639 6.74 6.27 49.88
C ALA A 639 6.03 6.52 51.24
N PRO A 640 4.97 5.78 51.68
CA PRO A 640 4.52 4.47 51.20
C PRO A 640 2.99 4.23 51.04
N GLU A 641 2.70 3.05 50.48
CA GLU A 641 1.44 2.27 50.41
C GLU A 641 1.15 1.49 51.71
N GLU A 642 -0.09 0.95 51.83
CA GLU A 642 -0.53 -0.35 52.42
C GLU A 642 -2.07 -0.28 52.70
N GLU A 643 -2.94 -1.31 52.67
CA GLU A 643 -3.03 -2.68 52.12
C GLU A 643 -4.45 -3.27 52.47
N GLU A 644 -4.75 -4.50 51.99
CA GLU A 644 -5.74 -5.53 52.45
C GLU A 644 -7.27 -5.40 52.17
N GLU A 645 -8.08 -6.47 51.99
CA GLU A 645 -8.01 -7.86 51.46
C GLU A 645 -9.46 -8.46 51.48
N ALA A 646 -9.70 -9.57 50.74
CA ALA A 646 -10.59 -10.74 51.07
C ALA A 646 -11.69 -11.19 50.06
N GLN A 647 -11.62 -12.48 49.69
CA GLN A 647 -12.72 -13.39 49.24
C GLN A 647 -12.78 -14.61 50.19
N PRO A 648 -13.84 -15.48 50.22
CA PRO A 648 -13.81 -16.77 49.46
C PRO A 648 -15.19 -17.52 49.16
N TRP A 649 -15.14 -18.55 48.26
CA TRP A 649 -15.81 -19.92 48.27
C TRP A 649 -16.45 -20.47 46.94
N LEU A 650 -16.28 -21.80 46.71
CA LEU A 650 -16.55 -22.74 45.56
C LEU A 650 -17.47 -23.94 46.01
N PRO A 651 -17.73 -25.11 45.32
CA PRO A 651 -18.02 -25.57 43.90
C PRO A 651 -19.11 -26.73 43.74
N ALA A 652 -19.43 -27.25 42.50
CA ALA A 652 -19.55 -28.72 42.10
C ALA A 652 -20.33 -29.17 40.79
N ARG A 653 -19.65 -29.97 39.91
CA ARG A 653 -19.89 -31.17 38.98
C ARG A 653 -21.21 -31.64 38.23
N GLY A 654 -21.13 -31.80 36.87
CA GLY A 654 -21.41 -32.94 35.86
C GLY A 654 -22.80 -33.64 35.62
N PRO A 655 -23.07 -34.55 34.60
CA PRO A 655 -22.41 -34.98 33.29
C PRO A 655 -23.31 -35.41 32.01
N LYS A 656 -22.66 -35.59 30.82
CA LYS A 656 -22.78 -36.47 29.56
C LYS A 656 -24.08 -37.01 28.84
N GLU A 657 -24.08 -37.05 27.47
CA GLU A 657 -24.36 -38.25 26.59
C GLU A 657 -24.06 -38.09 25.05
N GLN A 658 -23.84 -39.21 24.31
CA GLN A 658 -23.47 -39.38 22.87
C GLN A 658 -24.47 -40.29 22.10
N ARG A 659 -24.61 -40.19 20.75
CA ARG A 659 -25.01 -41.31 19.83
C ARG A 659 -24.46 -41.18 18.38
N ARG A 660 -24.31 -42.34 17.70
CA ARG A 660 -23.63 -42.65 16.41
C ARG A 660 -24.54 -43.56 15.54
N VAL A 661 -24.53 -43.49 14.19
CA VAL A 661 -25.08 -44.53 13.26
C VAL A 661 -24.27 -44.60 11.93
N VAL A 662 -24.26 -45.80 11.31
CA VAL A 662 -23.38 -46.38 10.26
C VAL A 662 -24.06 -46.51 8.87
N TRP A 663 -23.24 -46.65 7.82
CA TRP A 663 -23.44 -46.69 6.35
C TRP A 663 -24.10 -47.93 5.72
N THR A 664 -24.59 -47.83 4.46
CA THR A 664 -24.33 -48.79 3.33
C THR A 664 -24.84 -48.32 1.95
N ALA A 665 -24.07 -48.61 0.88
CA ALA A 665 -24.46 -48.56 -0.53
C ALA A 665 -24.11 -49.92 -1.21
N THR A 666 -24.83 -50.32 -2.27
CA THR A 666 -24.34 -51.33 -3.24
C THR A 666 -24.90 -51.11 -4.66
N PRO A 667 -24.17 -51.49 -5.74
CA PRO A 667 -24.33 -50.98 -7.11
C PRO A 667 -24.79 -52.02 -8.14
N THR A 668 -25.23 -51.58 -9.33
CA THR A 668 -25.13 -52.40 -10.57
C THR A 668 -24.77 -51.56 -11.79
N SER A 669 -23.84 -52.13 -12.56
CA SER A 669 -23.18 -51.67 -13.78
C SER A 669 -24.09 -51.51 -15.01
N GLN A 670 -23.76 -50.56 -15.89
CA GLN A 670 -23.76 -50.78 -17.35
C GLN A 670 -22.93 -49.72 -18.08
N SER A 671 -22.07 -50.18 -18.98
CA SER A 671 -21.24 -49.41 -19.92
C SER A 671 -22.09 -48.59 -20.90
N SER A 672 -21.61 -47.42 -21.32
CA SER A 672 -22.20 -46.65 -22.43
C SER A 672 -21.13 -45.95 -23.28
N PRO A 673 -21.45 -45.64 -24.56
CA PRO A 673 -20.51 -45.60 -25.69
C PRO A 673 -19.91 -44.22 -25.97
N ILE A 674 -18.84 -44.18 -26.77
CA ILE A 674 -18.15 -42.95 -27.20
C ILE A 674 -19.07 -42.13 -28.12
N VAL A 675 -19.40 -40.92 -27.68
CA VAL A 675 -20.16 -39.91 -28.45
C VAL A 675 -19.16 -38.95 -29.09
N THR A 676 -19.17 -38.83 -30.42
CA THR A 676 -18.44 -37.75 -31.11
C THR A 676 -19.29 -36.48 -31.03
N VAL A 677 -18.85 -35.51 -30.23
CA VAL A 677 -19.52 -34.22 -30.05
C VAL A 677 -18.98 -33.23 -31.08
N GLY A 678 -19.86 -32.61 -31.86
CA GLY A 678 -19.46 -31.77 -33.00
C GLY A 678 -19.46 -30.26 -32.74
N ARG A 679 -20.08 -29.78 -31.65
CA ARG A 679 -20.27 -28.35 -31.39
C ARG A 679 -20.33 -28.04 -29.89
N VAL A 680 -19.90 -26.84 -29.53
CA VAL A 680 -19.93 -26.35 -28.15
C VAL A 680 -20.91 -25.18 -28.05
N ARG A 681 -21.91 -25.30 -27.17
CA ARG A 681 -22.84 -24.20 -26.87
C ARG A 681 -22.52 -23.62 -25.51
N SER A 682 -22.52 -22.30 -25.42
CA SER A 682 -22.43 -21.60 -24.14
C SER A 682 -23.30 -20.35 -24.21
N ALA A 683 -23.47 -19.67 -23.08
CA ALA A 683 -24.29 -18.49 -22.97
C ALA A 683 -23.55 -17.42 -22.18
N ILE A 684 -23.60 -16.19 -22.68
CA ILE A 684 -23.11 -15.01 -22.00
C ILE A 684 -24.32 -14.27 -21.47
N THR A 685 -24.34 -14.03 -20.16
CA THR A 685 -25.35 -13.19 -19.52
C THR A 685 -24.73 -11.83 -19.28
N VAL A 686 -25.34 -10.79 -19.84
CA VAL A 686 -24.96 -9.41 -19.56
C VAL A 686 -26.09 -8.77 -18.77
N THR A 687 -25.79 -8.40 -17.53
CA THR A 687 -26.76 -7.71 -16.67
C THR A 687 -26.91 -6.26 -17.12
N GLY A 688 -28.14 -5.77 -17.20
CA GLY A 688 -28.45 -4.39 -17.59
C GLY A 688 -28.53 -4.12 -19.10
N LEU A 689 -28.33 -5.13 -19.96
CA LEU A 689 -28.43 -4.96 -21.41
C LEU A 689 -29.86 -5.15 -21.90
N ASP A 690 -30.37 -4.18 -22.67
CA ASP A 690 -31.67 -4.29 -23.35
C ASP A 690 -31.66 -5.47 -24.34
N PRO A 691 -32.55 -6.46 -24.17
CA PRO A 691 -32.64 -7.61 -25.07
C PRO A 691 -32.95 -7.26 -26.53
N GLU A 692 -33.66 -6.16 -26.80
CA GLU A 692 -33.93 -5.70 -28.18
C GLU A 692 -32.67 -5.14 -28.83
N LEU A 693 -31.84 -4.42 -28.07
CA LEU A 693 -30.55 -3.91 -28.53
C LEU A 693 -29.54 -5.04 -28.73
N ALA A 694 -29.51 -6.03 -27.83
CA ALA A 694 -28.69 -7.24 -27.97
C ALA A 694 -29.06 -8.09 -29.20
N ALA A 695 -30.27 -7.92 -29.73
CA ALA A 695 -30.73 -8.60 -30.93
C ALA A 695 -30.31 -7.92 -32.25
N THR A 696 -29.78 -6.68 -32.21
CA THR A 696 -29.33 -5.94 -33.41
C THR A 696 -28.14 -6.63 -34.11
N PRO A 697 -28.02 -6.51 -35.45
CA PRO A 697 -26.89 -7.07 -36.20
C PRO A 697 -25.52 -6.59 -35.71
N GLU A 698 -25.42 -5.32 -35.32
CA GLU A 698 -24.20 -4.68 -34.86
C GLU A 698 -23.79 -5.19 -33.47
N ALA A 699 -24.75 -5.36 -32.55
CA ALA A 699 -24.51 -5.99 -31.25
C ALA A 699 -24.05 -7.44 -31.38
N ARG A 700 -24.72 -8.24 -32.22
CA ARG A 700 -24.32 -9.64 -32.45
C ARG A 700 -22.89 -9.75 -32.96
N LYS A 701 -22.46 -8.83 -33.83
CA LYS A 701 -21.07 -8.78 -34.33
C LYS A 701 -20.07 -8.40 -33.23
N ALA A 702 -20.42 -7.47 -32.34
CA ALA A 702 -19.58 -7.13 -31.20
C ALA A 702 -19.40 -8.32 -30.23
N PHE A 703 -20.47 -9.07 -29.95
CA PHE A 703 -20.42 -10.31 -29.16
C PHE A 703 -19.53 -11.38 -29.81
N GLN A 704 -19.69 -11.60 -31.12
CA GLN A 704 -18.85 -12.55 -31.86
C GLN A 704 -17.37 -12.16 -31.80
N GLY A 705 -17.04 -10.90 -32.08
CA GLY A 705 -15.66 -10.42 -32.07
C GLY A 705 -14.99 -10.48 -30.69
N ALA A 706 -15.75 -10.25 -29.61
CA ALA A 706 -15.24 -10.40 -28.25
C ALA A 706 -14.91 -11.86 -27.91
N VAL A 707 -15.80 -12.80 -28.26
CA VAL A 707 -15.59 -14.25 -28.06
C VAL A 707 -14.39 -14.74 -28.87
N VAL A 708 -14.23 -14.29 -30.12
CA VAL A 708 -13.06 -14.60 -30.96
C VAL A 708 -11.77 -14.02 -30.37
N THR A 709 -11.80 -12.79 -29.87
CA THR A 709 -10.63 -12.16 -29.23
C THR A 709 -10.17 -12.95 -27.98
N ALA A 710 -11.13 -13.49 -27.22
CA ALA A 710 -10.85 -14.35 -26.06
C ALA A 710 -10.39 -15.76 -26.44
N LEU A 711 -10.72 -16.21 -27.64
CA LEU A 711 -10.43 -17.53 -28.19
C LEU A 711 -9.63 -17.40 -29.50
N PRO A 712 -8.35 -17.01 -29.44
CA PRO A 712 -7.53 -16.58 -30.60
C PRO A 712 -7.22 -17.66 -31.66
N SER A 713 -7.86 -18.83 -31.57
CA SER A 713 -7.74 -19.95 -32.52
C SER A 713 -9.00 -20.13 -33.38
N LEU A 714 -9.95 -19.19 -33.33
CA LEU A 714 -11.22 -19.20 -34.06
C LEU A 714 -11.30 -17.99 -34.99
N GLY A 715 -11.91 -18.16 -36.17
CA GLY A 715 -12.35 -17.06 -37.02
C GLY A 715 -13.71 -16.52 -36.58
N GLU A 716 -14.09 -15.33 -37.08
CA GLU A 716 -15.45 -14.80 -36.85
C GLU A 716 -16.54 -15.71 -37.45
N GLU A 717 -16.23 -16.42 -38.56
CA GLU A 717 -17.13 -17.41 -39.16
C GLU A 717 -17.41 -18.66 -38.31
N ASP A 718 -16.56 -18.97 -37.32
CA ASP A 718 -16.68 -20.17 -36.48
C ASP A 718 -17.59 -19.98 -35.26
N VAL A 719 -17.96 -18.73 -34.96
CA VAL A 719 -18.77 -18.37 -33.80
C VAL A 719 -20.13 -17.86 -34.27
N LYS A 720 -21.17 -18.65 -34.05
CA LYS A 720 -22.55 -18.29 -34.41
C LYS A 720 -23.35 -17.90 -33.17
N ILE A 721 -23.91 -16.70 -33.17
CA ILE A 721 -24.91 -16.34 -32.16
C ILE A 721 -26.20 -17.11 -32.46
N ALA A 722 -26.56 -18.03 -31.57
CA ALA A 722 -27.66 -18.97 -31.76
C ALA A 722 -29.01 -18.34 -31.35
N ARG A 723 -29.06 -17.62 -30.23
CA ARG A 723 -30.28 -16.97 -29.73
C ARG A 723 -29.96 -15.86 -28.74
N VAL A 724 -30.81 -14.83 -28.68
CA VAL A 724 -30.80 -13.81 -27.63
C VAL A 724 -32.12 -13.94 -26.85
N LEU A 725 -32.03 -14.08 -25.53
CA LEU A 725 -33.16 -14.26 -24.62
C LEU A 725 -33.25 -13.10 -23.64
N ALA A 726 -34.45 -12.53 -23.47
CA ALA A 726 -34.77 -11.61 -22.39
C ALA A 726 -35.06 -12.41 -21.11
N VAL A 727 -34.36 -12.11 -20.01
CA VAL A 727 -34.58 -12.79 -18.72
C VAL A 727 -35.01 -11.77 -17.66
N SER A 728 -36.15 -12.03 -17.01
CA SER A 728 -36.60 -11.22 -15.87
C SER A 728 -35.84 -11.62 -14.60
N THR A 729 -35.48 -10.62 -13.79
CA THR A 729 -34.50 -10.65 -12.70
C THR A 729 -34.60 -11.73 -11.63
N SER A 730 -35.74 -12.39 -11.45
CA SER A 730 -35.91 -13.41 -10.40
C SER A 730 -35.07 -14.68 -10.61
N ALA A 731 -34.61 -14.96 -11.83
CA ALA A 731 -33.81 -16.16 -12.13
C ALA A 731 -32.28 -15.97 -12.02
N VAL A 732 -31.80 -14.73 -11.97
CA VAL A 732 -30.36 -14.39 -11.92
C VAL A 732 -29.89 -14.19 -10.47
N GLU A 733 -30.80 -13.85 -9.56
CA GLU A 733 -30.51 -13.60 -8.14
C GLU A 733 -30.05 -14.85 -7.35
N ALA A 734 -30.24 -16.06 -7.88
CA ALA A 734 -29.83 -17.30 -7.20
C ALA A 734 -28.32 -17.64 -7.29
N GLU A 735 -27.56 -17.02 -8.20
CA GLU A 735 -26.11 -17.27 -8.35
C GLU A 735 -25.21 -16.10 -7.91
N ALA A 736 -25.73 -14.88 -7.73
CA ALA A 736 -24.90 -13.67 -7.56
C ALA A 736 -24.96 -12.97 -6.18
N GLY A 737 -25.84 -13.37 -5.26
CA GLY A 737 -25.75 -12.97 -3.85
C GLY A 737 -25.69 -11.47 -3.52
N ALA A 738 -26.66 -10.66 -3.97
CA ALA A 738 -27.10 -9.41 -3.32
C ALA A 738 -28.47 -8.96 -3.89
N PRO A 739 -29.40 -8.35 -3.10
CA PRO A 739 -30.77 -8.09 -3.52
C PRO A 739 -31.00 -6.68 -4.08
N GLY A 740 -31.89 -6.57 -5.08
CA GLY A 740 -32.73 -5.37 -5.23
C GLY A 740 -32.38 -4.36 -6.33
N VAL A 741 -32.27 -4.80 -7.59
CA VAL A 741 -32.55 -3.93 -8.76
C VAL A 741 -33.26 -4.75 -9.83
N LYS A 742 -34.41 -4.28 -10.36
CA LYS A 742 -35.04 -4.86 -11.56
C LYS A 742 -34.19 -4.54 -12.81
N ALA A 743 -32.99 -5.10 -12.90
CA ALA A 743 -32.10 -4.97 -14.05
C ALA A 743 -32.48 -5.98 -15.15
N GLN A 744 -32.93 -5.50 -16.31
CA GLN A 744 -33.12 -6.39 -17.48
C GLN A 744 -31.79 -7.06 -17.83
N ALA A 745 -31.78 -8.37 -18.05
CA ALA A 745 -30.58 -9.10 -18.47
C ALA A 745 -30.82 -9.72 -19.84
N ALA A 746 -29.83 -9.56 -20.73
CA ALA A 746 -29.81 -10.25 -22.01
C ALA A 746 -28.91 -11.48 -21.88
N VAL A 747 -29.46 -12.65 -22.20
CA VAL A 747 -28.69 -13.89 -22.33
C VAL A 747 -28.46 -14.14 -23.81
N VAL A 748 -27.20 -14.05 -24.22
CA VAL A 748 -26.74 -14.32 -25.59
C VAL A 748 -26.17 -15.72 -25.63
N GLU A 749 -26.94 -16.64 -26.19
CA GLU A 749 -26.48 -18.00 -26.48
C GLU A 749 -25.67 -18.00 -27.77
N PHE A 750 -24.46 -18.55 -27.71
CA PHE A 750 -23.59 -18.70 -28.85
C PHE A 750 -23.17 -20.17 -29.00
N GLU A 751 -22.98 -20.56 -30.24
CA GLU A 751 -22.57 -21.89 -30.66
C GLU A 751 -21.26 -21.72 -31.44
N VAL A 752 -20.24 -22.43 -30.99
CA VAL A 752 -18.97 -22.50 -31.71
C VAL A 752 -19.00 -23.76 -32.56
N ASP A 753 -19.05 -23.56 -33.87
CA ASP A 753 -19.01 -24.59 -34.88
C ASP A 753 -17.78 -24.29 -35.75
N PRO A 754 -16.64 -24.95 -35.50
CA PRO A 754 -15.45 -24.74 -36.29
C PRO A 754 -15.69 -25.32 -37.69
N SER A 755 -16.17 -24.47 -38.59
CA SER A 755 -16.52 -24.88 -39.93
C SER A 755 -15.21 -25.05 -40.71
N GLN A 756 -15.06 -26.20 -41.39
CA GLN A 756 -13.84 -26.66 -42.09
C GLN A 756 -12.81 -27.41 -41.21
N GLY A 757 -13.21 -28.58 -40.68
CA GLY A 757 -12.25 -29.67 -40.43
C GLY A 757 -11.43 -29.60 -39.13
N ALA A 758 -11.91 -28.91 -38.09
CA ALA A 758 -11.22 -28.92 -36.80
C ALA A 758 -11.33 -30.29 -36.08
N SER A 759 -10.19 -30.79 -35.64
CA SER A 759 -10.06 -31.99 -34.80
C SER A 759 -10.76 -31.82 -33.43
N THR A 760 -11.23 -32.92 -32.82
CA THR A 760 -11.81 -32.95 -31.46
C THR A 760 -10.94 -32.25 -30.41
N VAL A 761 -9.61 -32.23 -30.63
CA VAL A 761 -8.62 -31.54 -29.78
C VAL A 761 -8.80 -30.01 -29.77
N VAL A 762 -9.27 -29.43 -30.87
CA VAL A 762 -9.55 -27.99 -30.96
C VAL A 762 -10.81 -27.64 -30.18
N LEU A 763 -11.86 -28.48 -30.27
CA LEU A 763 -13.10 -28.35 -29.50
C LEU A 763 -12.85 -28.46 -27.99
N ASP A 764 -12.02 -29.41 -27.55
CA ASP A 764 -11.66 -29.58 -26.13
C ASP A 764 -10.88 -28.36 -25.59
N ARG A 765 -10.01 -27.76 -26.40
CA ARG A 765 -9.28 -26.52 -26.02
C ARG A 765 -10.20 -25.30 -25.94
N ILE A 766 -11.18 -25.23 -26.84
CA ILE A 766 -12.21 -24.19 -26.83
C ILE A 766 -13.06 -24.34 -25.57
N GLU A 767 -13.51 -25.56 -25.26
CA GLU A 767 -14.30 -25.84 -24.07
C GLU A 767 -13.54 -25.51 -22.78
N ALA A 768 -12.28 -25.92 -22.68
CA ALA A 768 -11.43 -25.59 -21.52
C ALA A 768 -11.26 -24.08 -21.33
N ARG A 769 -11.16 -23.31 -22.41
CA ARG A 769 -11.06 -21.85 -22.33
C ARG A 769 -12.40 -21.18 -21.97
N ILE A 770 -13.53 -21.69 -22.45
CA ILE A 770 -14.85 -21.21 -22.04
C ILE A 770 -15.09 -21.51 -20.55
N ILE A 771 -14.62 -22.66 -20.04
CA ILE A 771 -14.64 -22.97 -18.61
C ILE A 771 -13.80 -21.96 -17.81
N LEU A 772 -12.60 -21.60 -18.29
CA LEU A 772 -11.79 -20.56 -17.65
C LEU A 772 -12.46 -19.18 -17.65
N LEU A 773 -13.23 -18.86 -18.69
CA LEU A 773 -14.04 -17.64 -18.76
C LEU A 773 -15.25 -17.68 -17.81
N SER A 774 -15.77 -18.87 -17.50
CA SER A 774 -16.89 -19.04 -16.54
C SER A 774 -16.47 -18.93 -15.06
N HIS A 775 -15.18 -18.81 -14.75
CA HIS A 775 -14.66 -18.69 -13.39
C HIS A 775 -14.07 -17.30 -13.11
N GLN A 776 -14.36 -16.75 -11.92
CA GLN A 776 -14.00 -15.40 -11.44
C GLN A 776 -12.48 -15.18 -11.27
N GLY A 777 -11.74 -15.13 -12.38
CA GLY A 777 -10.29 -14.93 -12.42
C GLY A 777 -9.85 -13.80 -13.35
N ARG A 778 -8.53 -13.50 -13.36
CA ARG A 778 -7.94 -12.41 -14.15
C ARG A 778 -8.25 -12.49 -15.66
N PHE A 779 -8.47 -13.69 -16.19
CA PHE A 779 -8.82 -13.91 -17.59
C PHE A 779 -10.29 -13.59 -17.88
N ALA A 780 -11.22 -13.99 -17.01
CA ALA A 780 -12.64 -13.65 -17.10
C ALA A 780 -12.85 -12.13 -16.95
N LYS A 781 -12.14 -11.47 -16.03
CA LYS A 781 -12.22 -10.01 -15.84
C LYS A 781 -11.77 -9.21 -17.08
N ARG A 782 -10.70 -9.65 -17.75
CA ARG A 782 -10.25 -9.03 -19.01
C ARG A 782 -11.23 -9.23 -20.15
N PHE A 783 -11.88 -10.39 -20.22
CA PHE A 783 -12.92 -10.67 -21.20
C PHE A 783 -14.17 -9.81 -20.96
N GLU A 784 -14.60 -9.70 -19.70
CA GLU A 784 -15.69 -8.84 -19.27
C GLU A 784 -15.43 -7.37 -19.62
N GLU A 785 -14.26 -6.83 -19.28
CA GLU A 785 -13.85 -5.45 -19.63
C GLU A 785 -13.84 -5.22 -21.15
N ALA A 786 -13.32 -6.17 -21.94
CA ALA A 786 -13.26 -6.06 -23.39
C ALA A 786 -14.64 -6.16 -24.07
N LEU A 787 -15.53 -7.01 -23.55
CA LEU A 787 -16.88 -7.16 -24.08
C LEU A 787 -17.75 -5.95 -23.74
N LEU A 788 -17.68 -5.45 -22.50
CA LEU A 788 -18.42 -4.25 -22.09
C LEU A 788 -17.96 -3.01 -22.88
N ALA A 789 -16.67 -2.86 -23.16
CA ALA A 789 -16.15 -1.79 -23.99
C ALA A 789 -16.72 -1.83 -25.43
N ARG A 790 -16.79 -3.00 -26.06
CA ARG A 790 -17.34 -3.16 -27.41
C ARG A 790 -18.86 -2.96 -27.47
N ILE A 791 -19.58 -3.28 -26.40
CA ILE A 791 -21.03 -3.02 -26.32
C ILE A 791 -21.30 -1.52 -26.12
N ALA A 792 -20.45 -0.81 -25.37
CA ALA A 792 -20.56 0.63 -25.19
C ALA A 792 -20.36 1.42 -26.51
N GLU A 793 -19.51 0.93 -27.43
CA GLU A 793 -19.31 1.52 -28.76
C GLU A 793 -20.55 1.49 -29.67
N LEU A 794 -21.57 0.69 -29.33
CA LEU A 794 -22.83 0.57 -30.07
C LEU A 794 -23.92 1.54 -29.60
N GLY A 795 -23.62 2.43 -28.65
CA GLY A 795 -24.57 3.40 -28.10
C GLY A 795 -25.52 2.83 -27.04
N ALA A 796 -25.23 1.63 -26.51
CA ALA A 796 -25.97 1.00 -25.43
C ALA A 796 -25.61 1.64 -24.06
N ALA A 797 -26.53 2.33 -23.41
CA ALA A 797 -26.34 2.79 -22.03
C ALA A 797 -26.55 1.61 -21.06
N LEU A 798 -25.48 0.89 -20.74
CA LEU A 798 -25.48 -0.14 -19.71
C LEU A 798 -25.51 0.51 -18.30
N PRO A 799 -26.33 0.02 -17.35
CA PRO A 799 -26.38 0.56 -16.00
C PRO A 799 -25.08 0.31 -15.23
N ALA A 800 -24.77 1.20 -14.27
CA ALA A 800 -23.61 1.05 -13.41
C ALA A 800 -23.70 -0.27 -12.61
N GLY A 801 -22.67 -1.10 -12.68
CA GLY A 801 -22.68 -2.46 -12.12
C GLY A 801 -23.08 -3.56 -13.11
N ALA A 802 -23.22 -3.25 -14.40
CA ALA A 802 -23.32 -4.27 -15.45
C ALA A 802 -22.13 -5.24 -15.37
N SER A 803 -22.45 -6.52 -15.31
CA SER A 803 -21.51 -7.61 -15.15
C SER A 803 -21.73 -8.65 -16.24
N VAL A 804 -20.65 -9.32 -16.63
CA VAL A 804 -20.68 -10.36 -17.64
C VAL A 804 -20.41 -11.71 -16.98
N ALA A 805 -21.40 -12.60 -17.03
CA ALA A 805 -21.25 -13.97 -16.56
C ALA A 805 -21.29 -14.93 -17.75
N VAL A 806 -20.23 -15.71 -17.93
CA VAL A 806 -20.19 -16.79 -18.93
C VAL A 806 -20.62 -18.09 -18.27
N ARG A 807 -21.65 -18.73 -18.83
CA ARG A 807 -22.09 -20.05 -18.33
C ARG A 807 -21.15 -21.15 -18.80
N ALA A 808 -21.01 -22.15 -17.95
CA ALA A 808 -20.26 -23.36 -18.29
C ALA A 808 -20.77 -23.94 -19.63
N PRO A 809 -19.86 -24.40 -20.51
CA PRO A 809 -20.24 -24.89 -21.83
C PRO A 809 -21.06 -26.18 -21.72
N GLN A 810 -21.98 -26.37 -22.68
CA GLN A 810 -22.73 -27.60 -22.90
C GLN A 810 -22.33 -28.19 -24.24
N GLN A 811 -21.78 -29.40 -24.20
CA GLN A 811 -21.47 -30.19 -25.40
C GLN A 811 -22.77 -30.67 -26.06
N LEU A 812 -22.99 -30.29 -27.34
CA LEU A 812 -24.14 -30.75 -28.10
C LEU A 812 -23.80 -32.06 -28.82
N ALA A 813 -24.37 -33.16 -28.33
CA ALA A 813 -24.37 -34.42 -29.06
C ALA A 813 -25.15 -34.24 -30.37
N ALA A 814 -24.61 -34.72 -31.50
CA ALA A 814 -25.38 -34.82 -32.73
C ALA A 814 -26.55 -35.79 -32.47
N ALA A 815 -27.76 -35.25 -32.31
CA ALA A 815 -28.91 -36.03 -31.92
C ALA A 815 -29.33 -36.99 -33.05
N GLY A 816 -28.85 -38.24 -32.97
CA GLY A 816 -29.56 -39.38 -33.53
C GLY A 816 -30.87 -39.60 -32.76
N ARG A 817 -31.94 -39.99 -33.46
CA ARG A 817 -33.36 -40.02 -33.02
C ARG A 817 -33.71 -40.79 -31.73
N HIS A 818 -32.75 -41.28 -30.94
CA HIS A 818 -33.02 -42.07 -29.73
C HIS A 818 -32.67 -41.39 -28.39
N GLY A 819 -32.11 -40.17 -28.38
CA GLY A 819 -31.63 -39.51 -27.15
C GLY A 819 -32.62 -38.69 -26.32
N ARG A 820 -33.94 -38.72 -26.60
CA ARG A 820 -34.90 -37.76 -25.99
C ARG A 820 -35.49 -38.14 -24.62
N GLN A 821 -35.10 -39.28 -24.02
CA GLN A 821 -35.79 -39.81 -22.83
C GLN A 821 -35.01 -39.75 -21.51
N LEU A 822 -33.74 -39.36 -21.50
CA LEU A 822 -32.90 -39.41 -20.28
C LEU A 822 -32.61 -38.05 -19.62
N ALA A 823 -33.05 -36.93 -20.21
CA ALA A 823 -32.77 -35.58 -19.68
C ALA A 823 -33.81 -35.05 -18.68
N ALA A 824 -34.77 -35.86 -18.23
CA ALA A 824 -35.94 -35.38 -17.49
C ALA A 824 -35.95 -35.67 -15.97
N SER A 825 -34.83 -36.06 -15.34
CA SER A 825 -34.84 -36.33 -13.89
C SER A 825 -33.53 -35.99 -13.19
N ALA A 826 -33.47 -34.81 -12.55
CA ALA A 826 -33.01 -34.55 -11.17
C ALA A 826 -32.46 -33.12 -11.01
N PRO A 827 -33.12 -32.25 -10.22
CA PRO A 827 -32.59 -30.99 -9.71
C PRO A 827 -31.99 -31.15 -8.29
N GLU A 828 -31.20 -30.15 -7.88
CA GLU A 828 -30.72 -29.83 -6.51
C GLU A 828 -29.62 -30.70 -5.85
N ALA A 829 -28.41 -30.12 -5.80
CA ALA A 829 -27.50 -30.18 -4.63
C ALA A 829 -26.47 -29.03 -4.72
N ALA A 830 -26.95 -27.81 -4.43
CA ALA A 830 -26.12 -26.68 -4.01
C ALA A 830 -26.09 -26.62 -2.47
N VAL A 831 -25.17 -25.81 -1.91
CA VAL A 831 -24.91 -25.49 -0.49
C VAL A 831 -23.73 -26.26 0.13
N PHE A 832 -22.55 -25.63 0.12
CA PHE A 832 -21.74 -25.34 1.32
C PHE A 832 -20.60 -24.37 0.96
N LEU A 833 -20.73 -23.12 1.42
CA LEU A 833 -19.71 -22.08 1.39
C LEU A 833 -19.04 -21.95 2.77
N SER A 834 -17.75 -21.60 2.75
CA SER A 834 -16.94 -20.94 3.79
C SER A 834 -16.38 -21.74 4.99
N SER A 835 -15.07 -22.02 4.93
CA SER A 835 -14.24 -22.37 6.10
C SER A 835 -13.04 -21.42 6.33
N GLU A 836 -12.90 -20.35 5.54
CA GLU A 836 -11.71 -19.48 5.61
C GLU A 836 -11.72 -18.37 6.66
N LEU A 837 -12.84 -18.10 7.34
CA LEU A 837 -12.88 -17.12 8.45
C LEU A 837 -12.79 -17.72 9.87
N ARG A 838 -12.60 -19.04 10.01
CA ARG A 838 -12.31 -19.69 11.33
C ARG A 838 -10.84 -20.11 11.53
N ALA A 839 -10.02 -20.14 10.49
CA ALA A 839 -8.62 -20.57 10.60
C ALA A 839 -7.68 -19.50 11.21
N ALA A 840 -8.00 -18.21 11.04
CA ALA A 840 -7.13 -17.12 11.51
C ALA A 840 -7.19 -16.85 13.05
N TRP A 841 -8.22 -17.35 13.74
CA TRP A 841 -8.32 -17.23 15.21
C TRP A 841 -7.82 -18.48 15.96
N ILE A 842 -7.76 -19.65 15.31
CA ILE A 842 -7.29 -20.90 15.91
C ILE A 842 -5.74 -21.00 15.90
N PHE A 843 -5.06 -20.33 14.96
CA PHE A 843 -3.59 -20.35 14.89
C PHE A 843 -2.87 -19.54 15.99
N ARG A 844 -3.51 -18.55 16.62
CA ARG A 844 -2.92 -17.79 17.74
C ARG A 844 -3.02 -18.47 19.10
N VAL A 845 -3.90 -19.46 19.28
CA VAL A 845 -4.07 -20.19 20.56
C VAL A 845 -3.29 -21.52 20.60
N ALA A 846 -2.98 -22.11 19.43
CA ALA A 846 -2.19 -23.34 19.35
C ALA A 846 -0.69 -23.14 19.64
N ALA A 847 -0.13 -21.97 19.33
CA ALA A 847 1.30 -21.67 19.55
C ALA A 847 1.68 -21.54 21.05
N SER A 848 0.76 -21.11 21.92
CA SER A 848 1.01 -21.01 23.36
C SER A 848 0.90 -22.35 24.10
N SER A 849 0.20 -23.33 23.53
CA SER A 849 -0.03 -24.64 24.15
C SER A 849 1.13 -25.64 23.91
N ALA A 850 1.89 -25.47 22.82
CA ALA A 850 3.06 -26.28 22.53
C ALA A 850 4.26 -25.94 23.42
N LEU A 851 4.42 -24.66 23.81
CA LEU A 851 5.52 -24.23 24.69
C LEU A 851 5.35 -24.76 26.13
N LEU A 852 4.11 -24.86 26.61
CA LEU A 852 3.79 -25.41 27.94
C LEU A 852 4.00 -26.95 28.00
N ALA A 853 3.71 -27.66 26.91
CA ALA A 853 3.94 -29.10 26.81
C ALA A 853 5.43 -29.46 26.78
N VAL A 854 6.28 -28.65 26.12
CA VAL A 854 7.73 -28.86 26.10
C VAL A 854 8.36 -28.57 27.48
N LEU A 855 7.88 -27.54 28.20
CA LEU A 855 8.35 -27.23 29.56
C LEU A 855 7.91 -28.29 30.60
N LEU A 856 6.72 -28.87 30.46
CA LEU A 856 6.23 -29.94 31.34
C LEU A 856 6.93 -31.29 31.10
N VAL A 857 7.36 -31.58 29.87
CA VAL A 857 8.17 -32.76 29.55
C VAL A 857 9.61 -32.60 30.05
N ALA A 858 10.20 -31.41 29.94
CA ALA A 858 11.53 -31.11 30.48
C ALA A 858 11.58 -31.17 32.03
N HIS A 859 10.51 -30.75 32.72
CA HIS A 859 10.41 -30.83 34.19
C HIS A 859 10.14 -32.25 34.72
N LYS A 860 9.51 -33.13 33.91
CA LYS A 860 9.33 -34.55 34.25
C LYS A 860 10.59 -35.40 34.01
N LEU A 861 11.40 -35.06 33.01
CA LEU A 861 12.66 -35.77 32.73
C LEU A 861 13.77 -35.44 33.74
N THR A 862 13.77 -34.25 34.35
CA THR A 862 14.73 -33.88 35.41
C THR A 862 14.43 -34.50 36.78
N LYS A 863 13.19 -34.96 37.03
CA LYS A 863 12.83 -35.67 38.28
C LYS A 863 12.98 -37.20 38.19
N HIS A 864 13.16 -37.78 37.01
CA HIS A 864 13.39 -39.22 36.84
C HIS A 864 14.88 -39.63 36.84
N PHE A 865 15.82 -38.68 36.83
CA PHE A 865 17.27 -38.94 36.95
C PHE A 865 17.84 -38.77 38.37
N ALA A 866 17.00 -38.53 39.38
CA ALA A 866 17.44 -38.34 40.77
C ALA A 866 17.04 -39.48 41.74
N TYR A 867 16.49 -40.59 41.24
CA TYR A 867 16.10 -41.75 42.07
C TYR A 867 16.26 -43.07 41.30
N SER A 868 17.48 -43.38 40.86
CA SER A 868 18.00 -44.75 40.68
C SER A 868 19.44 -44.70 40.16
N GLY A 869 20.41 -45.03 41.02
CA GLY A 869 21.81 -45.34 40.65
C GLY A 869 22.70 -44.14 40.41
#